data_AF-L5N3L1-F1
#
_entry.id   AF-L5N3L1-F1
#
_cell.length_a   1.000
_cell.length_b   1.000
_cell.length_c   1.000
_cell.angle_alpha   90.00
_cell.angle_beta   90.00
_cell.angle_gamma   90.00
#
_symmetry.space_group_name_H-M   'P 1'
#
loop_
_entity.id
_entity.type
_entity.pdbx_description
1 polymer ?
#
loop_
_entity_poly.entity_id
_entity_poly.type
_entity_poly.pdbx_seq_one_letter_code
_entity_poly.pdbx_strand_id
1 'polypeptide(L)'
;MIVTGGVLFWQNLSTEPESKLPSNKSLNEEMKKVELASVDDLSYPSKIEDNRMHVYKDEKWVPITIKGVNIGMGKPGHFPGEAAIDEDEYLRWFQQIGDMNANAIRIYTLHPPGFYKALAAYNAQAEQPLYVLHGVWVDETPLEETEDAFHKEITDSFQNEMKKIADAIHGQAEVKPSPGHASGVYDIDVSPYVIGWIIGIEWHPKMVDSMDRAYPDLGDFDGEYVFTEGASPMEHWLAVQLETLTAYESENYKSMRPISFTNWVTTDHIDQPAEPLEEEDLASIDPNHFHRKGAGTKPGMFASYHVYPYYPDFMNLEEKYTKYLDHRGERNNYAGYLHDLSEANDMPVLIAEFGVPASRGLTHRNPFGWNQGFHSEKEQGQIVKRLYEDILEENMMGGLIFTWQDEWFKRTWNTMDYDNPDRRPYWSNAQTNEQQFGLLSFDRHKIKVDGKNDWDASKTLLSKNEGSLQSLAVDHDERYLYIKTELETLSDTFWDNHHINLYFSIRPEKGIDVFGDASMRADFRLTIRGKDEAVLETAGDYDPFLFHYTEDLNMVKVPEKELERKEKIFRPIHLALNKGLVRPDTGEEIPFESYETGVFRFGNGNPNADDYDSLADYFFTKDGRIEIRIPWMLVNAKDPSQKEFMGDIYKNGIDASIKVDGVEVAAAITDDNSNVEKFPDGPALYTWDNWDLPQYEERLKDSYPIIQQLFKDVK
;
A
#
# COMPACT_ATOMS: atom_id res chain seq x y z
N MET A 1 -60.20 -7.58 -23.81
CA MET A 1 -59.24 -8.43 -24.56
C MET A 1 -58.14 -7.51 -25.05
N ILE A 2 -57.00 -7.51 -24.38
CA ILE A 2 -55.63 -7.24 -24.86
C ILE A 2 -54.76 -7.34 -23.61
N VAL A 3 -53.65 -8.04 -23.77
CA VAL A 3 -52.79 -8.68 -22.78
C VAL A 3 -51.95 -7.66 -22.03
N THR A 4 -51.92 -7.75 -20.69
CA THR A 4 -50.98 -7.03 -19.82
C THR A 4 -49.86 -7.98 -19.41
N GLY A 5 -48.62 -7.68 -19.82
CA GLY A 5 -47.39 -8.38 -19.43
C GLY A 5 -46.81 -7.80 -18.15
N GLY A 6 -46.41 -8.70 -17.24
CA GLY A 6 -45.85 -8.39 -15.92
C GLY A 6 -44.38 -8.01 -15.96
N VAL A 7 -44.03 -7.14 -15.02
CA VAL A 7 -42.67 -6.73 -14.65
C VAL A 7 -42.19 -7.66 -13.54
N LEU A 8 -41.06 -8.34 -13.75
CA LEU A 8 -40.33 -9.08 -12.72
C LEU A 8 -39.30 -8.15 -12.10
N PHE A 9 -39.55 -7.76 -10.84
CA PHE A 9 -38.57 -7.13 -9.96
C PHE A 9 -37.62 -8.21 -9.41
N TRP A 10 -36.31 -8.00 -9.54
CA TRP A 10 -35.33 -8.68 -8.70
C TRP A 10 -35.44 -8.12 -7.28
N GLN A 11 -35.96 -8.94 -6.37
CA GLN A 11 -36.02 -8.64 -4.94
C GLN A 11 -34.64 -8.80 -4.33
N ASN A 12 -34.26 -7.78 -3.56
CA ASN A 12 -33.22 -7.81 -2.53
C ASN A 12 -33.23 -9.12 -1.75
N LEU A 13 -32.13 -9.88 -1.83
CA LEU A 13 -31.75 -10.84 -0.80
C LEU A 13 -30.94 -10.08 0.26
N SER A 14 -31.64 -9.40 1.16
CA SER A 14 -31.10 -8.94 2.43
C SER A 14 -31.87 -9.63 3.56
N THR A 15 -31.53 -10.88 3.82
CA THR A 15 -31.86 -11.57 5.07
C THR A 15 -30.72 -12.54 5.37
N GLU A 16 -29.59 -12.03 5.84
CA GLU A 16 -28.69 -12.88 6.61
C GLU A 16 -29.34 -13.16 7.96
N PRO A 17 -29.36 -14.41 8.44
CA PRO A 17 -29.68 -14.66 9.83
C PRO A 17 -28.56 -14.02 10.67
N GLU A 18 -28.91 -13.28 11.73
CA GLU A 18 -27.98 -12.95 12.80
C GLU A 18 -27.41 -14.26 13.37
N SER A 19 -26.31 -14.76 12.81
CA SER A 19 -25.55 -15.84 13.42
C SER A 19 -24.90 -15.23 14.65
N LYS A 20 -25.52 -15.41 15.81
CA LYS A 20 -24.87 -15.05 17.08
C LYS A 20 -23.53 -15.75 17.11
N LEU A 21 -22.45 -14.97 17.13
CA LEU A 21 -21.09 -15.47 17.26
C LEU A 21 -21.01 -16.44 18.46
N PRO A 22 -20.26 -17.54 18.36
CA PRO A 22 -20.12 -18.47 19.46
C PRO A 22 -19.56 -17.74 20.69
N SER A 23 -20.05 -18.08 21.88
CA SER A 23 -19.48 -17.50 23.11
C SER A 23 -17.99 -17.84 23.24
N ASN A 24 -17.19 -16.96 23.86
CA ASN A 24 -15.76 -17.18 24.12
C ASN A 24 -15.46 -18.56 24.75
N LYS A 25 -16.33 -19.01 25.68
CA LYS A 25 -16.21 -20.34 26.28
C LYS A 25 -16.33 -21.46 25.24
N SER A 26 -17.30 -21.36 24.33
CA SER A 26 -17.49 -22.30 23.24
C SER A 26 -16.31 -22.29 22.27
N LEU A 27 -15.79 -21.10 21.92
CA LEU A 27 -14.61 -21.00 21.06
C LEU A 27 -13.41 -21.69 21.70
N ASN A 28 -13.10 -21.40 22.96
CA ASN A 28 -12.02 -22.08 23.68
C ASN A 28 -12.21 -23.59 23.80
N GLU A 29 -13.45 -24.08 23.92
CA GLU A 29 -13.72 -25.52 23.89
C GLU A 29 -13.46 -26.14 22.52
N GLU A 30 -13.67 -25.42 21.42
CA GLU A 30 -13.28 -25.85 20.07
C GLU A 30 -11.76 -25.79 19.87
N MET A 31 -11.09 -24.70 20.29
CA MET A 31 -9.64 -24.56 20.15
C MET A 31 -8.87 -25.65 20.90
N LYS A 32 -9.36 -26.10 22.06
CA LYS A 32 -8.79 -27.22 22.82
C LYS A 32 -8.86 -28.57 22.11
N LYS A 33 -9.67 -28.70 21.06
CA LYS A 33 -9.75 -29.93 20.26
C LYS A 33 -8.71 -29.95 19.13
N VAL A 34 -8.06 -28.82 18.85
CA VAL A 34 -7.01 -28.75 17.83
C VAL A 34 -5.82 -29.56 18.32
N GLU A 35 -5.43 -30.56 17.55
CA GLU A 35 -4.33 -31.45 17.89
C GLU A 35 -2.98 -30.73 17.68
N LEU A 36 -2.07 -30.91 18.63
CA LEU A 36 -0.70 -30.39 18.56
C LEU A 36 0.29 -31.54 18.67
N ALA A 37 1.43 -31.40 17.98
CA ALA A 37 2.54 -32.29 18.22
C ALA A 37 3.16 -32.00 19.59
N SER A 38 3.87 -32.96 20.18
CA SER A 38 4.57 -32.76 21.45
C SER A 38 5.95 -33.42 21.48
N VAL A 39 6.87 -32.78 22.19
CA VAL A 39 8.23 -33.25 22.50
C VAL A 39 8.59 -32.76 23.91
N ASP A 40 9.09 -33.64 24.78
CA ASP A 40 9.57 -33.26 26.12
C ASP A 40 8.58 -32.36 26.90
N ASP A 41 7.29 -32.72 26.87
CA ASP A 41 6.15 -31.97 27.44
C ASP A 41 5.86 -30.59 26.82
N LEU A 42 6.56 -30.21 25.74
CA LEU A 42 6.33 -29.00 24.96
C LEU A 42 5.46 -29.32 23.74
N SER A 43 4.45 -28.51 23.49
CA SER A 43 3.53 -28.59 22.34
C SER A 43 3.98 -27.67 21.20
N TYR A 44 3.72 -28.04 19.96
CA TYR A 44 4.02 -27.17 18.81
C TYR A 44 3.05 -27.43 17.64
N PRO A 45 2.49 -26.37 17.03
CA PRO A 45 1.50 -26.51 15.95
C PRO A 45 2.16 -26.79 14.59
N SER A 46 3.43 -26.43 14.46
CA SER A 46 4.15 -26.46 13.19
C SER A 46 5.65 -26.72 13.37
N LYS A 47 6.30 -27.12 12.28
CA LYS A 47 7.76 -27.24 12.18
C LYS A 47 8.25 -26.89 10.78
N ILE A 48 9.55 -26.66 10.66
CA ILE A 48 10.25 -26.52 9.38
C ILE A 48 10.90 -27.86 9.02
N GLU A 49 10.58 -28.39 7.83
CA GLU A 49 11.15 -29.62 7.28
C GLU A 49 11.10 -29.55 5.75
N ASP A 50 12.10 -30.11 5.05
CA ASP A 50 12.17 -30.21 3.59
C ASP A 50 11.83 -28.89 2.84
N ASN A 51 12.41 -27.77 3.28
CA ASN A 51 12.16 -26.41 2.74
C ASN A 51 10.70 -25.96 2.78
N ARG A 52 9.90 -26.51 3.69
CA ARG A 52 8.48 -26.17 3.84
C ARG A 52 8.09 -26.01 5.30
N MET A 53 7.00 -25.29 5.50
CA MET A 53 6.25 -25.28 6.75
C MET A 53 5.41 -26.55 6.80
N HIS A 54 5.49 -27.30 7.89
CA HIS A 54 4.64 -28.46 8.15
C HIS A 54 3.72 -28.13 9.32
N VAL A 55 2.41 -28.25 9.13
CA VAL A 55 1.41 -28.09 10.21
C VAL A 55 0.97 -29.45 10.71
N TYR A 56 0.67 -29.55 12.00
CA TYR A 56 0.16 -30.77 12.59
C TYR A 56 -1.36 -30.83 12.47
N LYS A 57 -1.89 -31.81 11.75
CA LYS A 57 -3.33 -32.00 11.52
C LYS A 57 -3.66 -33.49 11.37
N ASP A 58 -4.74 -33.94 11.99
CA ASP A 58 -5.22 -35.33 11.95
C ASP A 58 -4.10 -36.34 12.29
N GLU A 59 -3.41 -36.10 13.42
CA GLU A 59 -2.26 -36.86 13.91
C GLU A 59 -1.07 -36.98 12.93
N LYS A 60 -0.94 -36.07 11.95
CA LYS A 60 0.10 -36.12 10.91
C LYS A 60 0.71 -34.76 10.62
N TRP A 61 1.96 -34.78 10.17
CA TRP A 61 2.61 -33.62 9.57
C TRP A 61 2.14 -33.46 8.13
N VAL A 62 1.57 -32.30 7.84
CA VAL A 62 1.11 -31.92 6.49
C VAL A 62 1.97 -30.75 6.01
N PRO A 63 2.79 -30.93 4.94
CA PRO A 63 3.50 -29.82 4.34
C PRO A 63 2.49 -28.83 3.74
N ILE A 64 2.74 -27.54 3.92
CA ILE A 64 1.98 -26.47 3.28
C ILE A 64 2.92 -25.54 2.51
N THR A 65 2.48 -25.18 1.31
CA THR A 65 3.00 -24.01 0.60
C THR A 65 2.30 -22.79 1.16
N ILE A 66 3.04 -21.78 1.64
CA ILE A 66 2.46 -20.58 2.22
C ILE A 66 1.82 -19.75 1.11
N LYS A 67 0.49 -19.62 1.19
CA LYS A 67 -0.37 -18.81 0.32
C LYS A 67 -1.06 -17.80 1.23
N GLY A 68 -0.50 -16.62 1.37
CA GLY A 68 -1.05 -15.70 2.37
C GLY A 68 -0.98 -14.23 2.01
N VAL A 69 -1.45 -13.44 2.96
CA VAL A 69 -1.52 -11.98 2.91
C VAL A 69 -1.01 -11.39 4.22
N ASN A 70 -0.40 -10.21 4.15
CA ASN A 70 -0.17 -9.39 5.33
C ASN A 70 -1.47 -8.66 5.70
N ILE A 71 -1.65 -8.38 6.99
CA ILE A 71 -2.76 -7.54 7.49
C ILE A 71 -2.16 -6.50 8.45
N GLY A 72 -2.29 -5.23 8.07
CA GLY A 72 -1.99 -4.09 8.92
C GLY A 72 -3.19 -3.68 9.80
N MET A 73 -3.02 -2.61 10.58
CA MET A 73 -4.08 -2.02 11.39
C MET A 73 -4.67 -0.73 10.77
N GLY A 74 -4.36 -0.45 9.49
CA GLY A 74 -4.93 0.67 8.76
C GLY A 74 -6.43 0.51 8.51
N LYS A 75 -7.17 1.59 8.80
CA LYS A 75 -8.60 1.76 8.53
C LYS A 75 -8.88 3.21 8.14
N PRO A 76 -9.72 3.49 7.13
CA PRO A 76 -10.08 4.86 6.79
C PRO A 76 -10.60 5.62 8.02
N GLY A 77 -10.10 6.84 8.22
CA GLY A 77 -10.42 7.71 9.34
C GLY A 77 -9.64 7.48 10.63
N HIS A 78 -8.71 6.52 10.65
CA HIS A 78 -7.96 6.17 11.85
C HIS A 78 -6.47 5.95 11.56
N PHE A 79 -5.61 6.39 12.47
CA PHE A 79 -4.22 5.94 12.51
C PHE A 79 -4.14 4.51 13.04
N PRO A 80 -3.16 3.69 12.59
CA PRO A 80 -3.02 2.30 13.03
C PRO A 80 -2.99 2.14 14.54
N GLY A 81 -2.33 3.07 15.24
CA GLY A 81 -2.23 3.08 16.70
C GLY A 81 -3.55 3.24 17.46
N GLU A 82 -4.64 3.60 16.79
CA GLU A 82 -5.99 3.65 17.37
C GLU A 82 -6.65 2.26 17.42
N ALA A 83 -6.13 1.29 16.67
CA ALA A 83 -6.59 -0.09 16.69
C ALA A 83 -8.10 -0.24 16.40
N ALA A 84 -8.56 0.49 15.38
CA ALA A 84 -9.98 0.77 15.13
C ALA A 84 -10.76 -0.30 14.33
N ILE A 85 -10.11 -1.37 13.88
CA ILE A 85 -10.76 -2.48 13.17
C ILE A 85 -11.49 -3.35 14.18
N ASP A 86 -12.78 -3.58 13.96
CA ASP A 86 -13.64 -4.35 14.84
C ASP A 86 -13.69 -5.86 14.50
N GLU A 87 -14.36 -6.62 15.36
CA GLU A 87 -14.45 -8.09 15.24
C GLU A 87 -15.23 -8.54 13.99
N ASP A 88 -16.29 -7.81 13.60
CA ASP A 88 -17.12 -8.16 12.45
C ASP A 88 -16.38 -7.85 11.14
N GLU A 89 -15.60 -6.76 11.10
CA GLU A 89 -14.66 -6.46 10.02
C GLU A 89 -13.62 -7.57 9.86
N TYR A 90 -12.91 -7.95 10.92
CA TYR A 90 -11.94 -9.05 10.85
C TYR A 90 -12.56 -10.37 10.41
N LEU A 91 -13.74 -10.72 10.94
CA LEU A 91 -14.40 -11.97 10.58
C LEU A 91 -14.78 -12.00 9.10
N ARG A 92 -15.34 -10.90 8.59
CA ARG A 92 -15.65 -10.77 7.16
C ARG A 92 -14.38 -10.85 6.31
N TRP A 93 -13.29 -10.21 6.73
CA TRP A 93 -12.01 -10.29 6.02
C TRP A 93 -11.44 -11.71 6.03
N PHE A 94 -11.47 -12.43 7.14
CA PHE A 94 -11.02 -13.83 7.20
C PHE A 94 -11.85 -14.75 6.30
N GLN A 95 -13.16 -14.52 6.19
CA GLN A 95 -14.00 -15.23 5.23
C GLN A 95 -13.54 -14.98 3.80
N GLN A 96 -13.35 -13.71 3.42
CA GLN A 96 -12.89 -13.36 2.08
C GLN A 96 -11.46 -13.85 1.79
N ILE A 97 -10.55 -13.84 2.76
CA ILE A 97 -9.19 -14.38 2.63
C ILE A 97 -9.23 -15.89 2.44
N GLY A 98 -10.05 -16.60 3.23
CA GLY A 98 -10.27 -18.03 3.09
C GLY A 98 -10.88 -18.41 1.74
N ASP A 99 -11.88 -17.66 1.29
CA ASP A 99 -12.50 -17.83 -0.04
C ASP A 99 -11.51 -17.59 -1.18
N MET A 100 -10.45 -16.82 -0.93
CA MET A 100 -9.32 -16.63 -1.87
C MET A 100 -8.40 -17.86 -1.94
N ASN A 101 -8.68 -18.93 -1.18
CA ASN A 101 -7.82 -20.11 -1.03
C ASN A 101 -6.45 -19.82 -0.36
N ALA A 102 -6.36 -18.71 0.38
CA ALA A 102 -5.22 -18.46 1.25
C ALA A 102 -5.27 -19.38 2.48
N ASN A 103 -4.09 -19.73 3.01
CA ASN A 103 -3.94 -20.55 4.21
C ASN A 103 -3.19 -19.84 5.35
N ALA A 104 -2.64 -18.65 5.09
CA ALA A 104 -1.82 -17.94 6.06
C ALA A 104 -2.10 -16.43 6.05
N ILE A 105 -1.97 -15.83 7.23
CA ILE A 105 -1.96 -14.39 7.45
C ILE A 105 -0.70 -14.04 8.23
N ARG A 106 -0.08 -12.90 7.92
CA ARG A 106 0.93 -12.29 8.79
C ARG A 106 0.41 -10.99 9.37
N ILE A 107 0.67 -10.81 10.67
CA ILE A 107 0.44 -9.55 11.40
C ILE A 107 1.74 -9.12 12.09
N TYR A 108 1.92 -7.81 12.25
CA TYR A 108 3.20 -7.21 12.66
C TYR A 108 3.32 -6.98 14.17
N THR A 109 2.18 -6.85 14.84
CA THR A 109 2.09 -6.43 16.23
C THR A 109 0.83 -6.99 16.87
N LEU A 110 0.55 -6.59 18.11
CA LEU A 110 -0.69 -6.93 18.79
C LEU A 110 -1.90 -6.22 18.14
N HIS A 111 -2.78 -6.97 17.49
CA HIS A 111 -4.09 -6.47 17.03
C HIS A 111 -5.13 -6.40 18.17
N PRO A 112 -6.27 -5.72 18.02
CA PRO A 112 -7.36 -5.73 19.01
C PRO A 112 -7.85 -7.15 19.35
N PRO A 113 -8.44 -7.37 20.55
CA PRO A 113 -9.03 -8.66 20.90
C PRO A 113 -10.04 -9.21 19.88
N GLY A 114 -10.72 -8.32 19.14
CA GLY A 114 -11.63 -8.70 18.05
C GLY A 114 -10.96 -9.53 16.95
N PHE A 115 -9.68 -9.29 16.64
CA PHE A 115 -8.92 -10.11 15.68
C PHE A 115 -8.86 -11.57 16.11
N TYR A 116 -8.46 -11.82 17.36
CA TYR A 116 -8.25 -13.16 17.90
C TYR A 116 -9.57 -13.93 18.03
N LYS A 117 -10.64 -13.23 18.43
CA LYS A 117 -12.00 -13.80 18.47
C LYS A 117 -12.51 -14.15 17.08
N ALA A 118 -12.38 -13.24 16.12
CA ALA A 118 -12.77 -13.47 14.74
C ALA A 118 -12.00 -14.65 14.12
N LEU A 119 -10.70 -14.78 14.40
CA LEU A 119 -9.87 -15.88 13.90
C LEU A 119 -10.36 -17.23 14.44
N ALA A 120 -10.60 -17.31 15.75
CA ALA A 120 -11.14 -18.52 16.37
C ALA A 120 -12.55 -18.84 15.86
N ALA A 121 -13.41 -17.84 15.68
CA ALA A 121 -14.77 -18.02 15.17
C ALA A 121 -14.78 -18.52 13.72
N TYR A 122 -13.89 -17.99 12.88
CA TYR A 122 -13.68 -18.45 11.50
C TYR A 122 -13.15 -19.90 11.49
N ASN A 123 -12.02 -20.16 12.17
CA ASN A 123 -11.37 -21.48 12.15
C ASN A 123 -12.21 -22.60 12.77
N ALA A 124 -13.10 -22.29 13.70
CA ALA A 124 -14.03 -23.29 14.27
C ALA A 124 -15.04 -23.85 13.24
N GLN A 125 -15.21 -23.17 12.10
CA GLN A 125 -16.18 -23.54 11.06
C GLN A 125 -15.52 -23.85 9.71
N ALA A 126 -14.27 -23.42 9.51
CA ALA A 126 -13.57 -23.56 8.24
C ALA A 126 -13.09 -24.99 7.99
N GLU A 127 -13.25 -25.49 6.74
CA GLU A 127 -12.67 -26.77 6.32
C GLU A 127 -11.12 -26.71 6.27
N GLN A 128 -10.61 -25.55 5.85
CA GLN A 128 -9.21 -25.19 5.88
C GLN A 128 -9.04 -23.98 6.79
N PRO A 129 -8.33 -24.11 7.92
CA PRO A 129 -8.11 -22.98 8.80
C PRO A 129 -7.14 -21.97 8.18
N LEU A 130 -7.24 -20.73 8.63
CA LEU A 130 -6.21 -19.72 8.44
C LEU A 130 -5.19 -19.82 9.57
N TYR A 131 -3.92 -19.93 9.19
CA TYR A 131 -2.80 -19.89 10.12
C TYR A 131 -2.21 -18.49 10.24
N VAL A 132 -1.57 -18.18 11.36
CA VAL A 132 -0.97 -16.88 11.64
C VAL A 132 0.54 -17.02 11.81
N LEU A 133 1.28 -16.18 11.07
CA LEU A 133 2.66 -15.84 11.37
C LEU A 133 2.62 -14.52 12.14
N HIS A 134 2.98 -14.57 13.42
CA HIS A 134 2.80 -13.44 14.32
C HIS A 134 4.12 -12.68 14.49
N GLY A 135 4.06 -11.37 14.35
CA GLY A 135 5.18 -10.46 14.54
C GLY A 135 5.16 -9.76 15.88
N VAL A 136 6.36 -9.41 16.34
CA VAL A 136 6.53 -8.53 17.49
C VAL A 136 7.24 -7.29 16.98
N TRP A 137 6.54 -6.16 17.02
CA TRP A 137 7.07 -4.88 16.60
C TRP A 137 8.01 -4.31 17.66
N VAL A 138 9.10 -3.68 17.23
CA VAL A 138 10.01 -2.89 18.06
C VAL A 138 9.89 -1.43 17.64
N ASP A 139 9.94 -0.50 18.61
CA ASP A 139 9.83 0.93 18.31
C ASP A 139 11.03 1.40 17.48
N GLU A 140 10.75 1.99 16.32
CA GLU A 140 11.75 2.43 15.34
C GLU A 140 12.52 3.68 15.79
N THR A 141 11.82 4.70 16.29
CA THR A 141 12.44 5.98 16.66
C THR A 141 13.60 5.83 17.65
N PRO A 142 13.50 5.05 18.75
CA PRO A 142 14.63 4.85 19.64
C PRO A 142 15.83 4.13 18.98
N LEU A 143 15.57 3.20 18.05
CA LEU A 143 16.63 2.49 17.31
C LEU A 143 17.40 3.47 16.41
N GLU A 144 16.68 4.35 15.71
CA GLU A 144 17.26 5.40 14.86
C GLU A 144 18.03 6.45 15.68
N GLU A 145 17.45 6.93 16.78
CA GLU A 145 18.03 8.00 17.59
C GLU A 145 19.31 7.56 18.33
N THR A 146 19.36 6.29 18.77
CA THR A 146 20.47 5.78 19.55
C THR A 146 21.53 5.06 18.73
N GLU A 147 21.15 4.54 17.55
CA GLU A 147 21.99 3.68 16.71
C GLU A 147 22.61 2.49 17.48
N ASP A 148 21.91 1.99 18.52
CA ASP A 148 22.34 0.86 19.34
C ASP A 148 21.16 0.12 20.01
N ALA A 149 20.88 -1.10 19.54
CA ALA A 149 19.79 -1.92 20.07
C ALA A 149 20.02 -2.44 21.51
N PHE A 150 21.27 -2.44 22.01
CA PHE A 150 21.57 -2.84 23.40
C PHE A 150 21.10 -1.84 24.45
N HIS A 151 20.62 -0.67 24.03
CA HIS A 151 19.98 0.25 24.96
C HIS A 151 18.90 -0.46 25.76
N LYS A 152 19.04 -0.40 27.09
CA LYS A 152 18.20 -1.15 28.02
C LYS A 152 16.70 -0.89 27.82
N GLU A 153 16.33 0.36 27.53
CA GLU A 153 14.93 0.74 27.33
C GLU A 153 14.34 0.08 26.08
N ILE A 154 15.12 0.00 24.99
CA ILE A 154 14.74 -0.67 23.74
C ILE A 154 14.56 -2.17 23.99
N THR A 155 15.58 -2.81 24.55
CA THR A 155 15.57 -4.26 24.83
C THR A 155 14.45 -4.63 25.80
N ASP A 156 14.28 -3.90 26.90
CA ASP A 156 13.22 -4.17 27.86
C ASP A 156 11.83 -3.99 27.25
N SER A 157 11.62 -2.90 26.48
CA SER A 157 10.34 -2.62 25.81
C SER A 157 9.98 -3.77 24.87
N PHE A 158 10.92 -4.16 24.01
CA PHE A 158 10.71 -5.23 23.02
C PHE A 158 10.42 -6.58 23.69
N GLN A 159 11.19 -6.96 24.71
CA GLN A 159 10.94 -8.19 25.46
C GLN A 159 9.61 -8.18 26.23
N ASN A 160 9.16 -7.01 26.68
CA ASN A 160 7.84 -6.90 27.31
C ASN A 160 6.71 -7.05 26.28
N GLU A 161 6.86 -6.51 25.08
CA GLU A 161 5.92 -6.77 23.98
C GLU A 161 5.87 -8.25 23.62
N MET A 162 7.02 -8.93 23.51
CA MET A 162 7.09 -10.38 23.26
C MET A 162 6.27 -11.19 24.27
N LYS A 163 6.49 -10.93 25.57
CA LYS A 163 5.79 -11.62 26.66
C LYS A 163 4.29 -11.34 26.61
N LYS A 164 3.90 -10.07 26.41
CA LYS A 164 2.50 -9.65 26.30
C LYS A 164 1.79 -10.34 25.13
N ILE A 165 2.44 -10.41 23.97
CA ILE A 165 1.87 -11.04 22.78
C ILE A 165 1.78 -12.56 22.96
N ALA A 166 2.80 -13.19 23.55
CA ALA A 166 2.73 -14.60 23.94
C ALA A 166 1.52 -14.85 24.86
N ASP A 167 1.35 -14.05 25.93
CA ASP A 167 0.19 -14.17 26.81
C ASP A 167 -1.14 -13.99 26.06
N ALA A 168 -1.19 -13.08 25.09
CA ALA A 168 -2.39 -12.78 24.31
C ALA A 168 -2.80 -13.92 23.38
N ILE A 169 -1.87 -14.54 22.66
CA ILE A 169 -2.19 -15.67 21.76
C ILE A 169 -2.67 -16.90 22.53
N HIS A 170 -2.24 -17.06 23.79
CA HIS A 170 -2.67 -18.13 24.70
C HIS A 170 -3.95 -17.79 25.48
N GLY A 171 -4.58 -16.65 25.19
CA GLY A 171 -5.81 -16.21 25.85
C GLY A 171 -5.64 -15.93 27.35
N GLN A 172 -4.47 -15.46 27.77
CA GLN A 172 -4.12 -15.16 29.17
C GLN A 172 -3.69 -13.70 29.41
N ALA A 173 -4.03 -12.76 28.52
CA ALA A 173 -3.61 -11.37 28.66
C ALA A 173 -4.76 -10.39 28.97
N GLU A 174 -4.49 -9.43 29.85
CA GLU A 174 -5.26 -8.19 29.99
C GLU A 174 -4.30 -7.02 29.76
N VAL A 175 -4.46 -6.36 28.61
CA VAL A 175 -3.59 -5.27 28.18
C VAL A 175 -4.30 -3.95 28.44
N LYS A 176 -3.66 -3.08 29.23
CA LYS A 176 -4.19 -1.75 29.53
C LYS A 176 -4.02 -0.82 28.31
N PRO A 177 -4.94 0.13 28.08
CA PRO A 177 -4.79 1.13 27.03
C PRO A 177 -3.47 1.91 27.14
N SER A 178 -2.76 2.02 26.02
CA SER A 178 -1.55 2.84 25.84
C SER A 178 -1.62 3.50 24.46
N PRO A 179 -1.22 4.77 24.30
CA PRO A 179 -1.19 5.42 22.99
C PRO A 179 -0.38 4.60 21.98
N GLY A 180 -0.92 4.37 20.79
CA GLY A 180 -0.23 3.61 19.74
C GLY A 180 -0.40 2.10 19.82
N HIS A 181 -1.03 1.56 20.87
CA HIS A 181 -1.13 0.11 21.07
C HIS A 181 -2.57 -0.38 21.22
N ALA A 182 -2.84 -1.56 20.66
CA ALA A 182 -4.07 -2.29 20.94
C ALA A 182 -4.17 -2.66 22.44
N SER A 183 -5.40 -2.73 22.94
CA SER A 183 -5.67 -3.02 24.34
C SER A 183 -6.97 -3.79 24.53
N GLY A 184 -7.15 -4.37 25.72
CA GLY A 184 -8.33 -5.13 26.08
C GLY A 184 -8.00 -6.48 26.68
N VAL A 185 -9.01 -7.35 26.74
CA VAL A 185 -8.93 -8.70 27.31
C VAL A 185 -8.79 -9.72 26.19
N TYR A 186 -7.70 -10.48 26.21
CA TYR A 186 -7.39 -11.56 25.29
C TYR A 186 -7.66 -12.87 26.03
N ASP A 187 -8.86 -13.41 25.86
CA ASP A 187 -9.35 -14.60 26.57
C ASP A 187 -9.64 -15.79 25.65
N ILE A 188 -9.15 -15.72 24.41
CA ILE A 188 -9.25 -16.79 23.41
C ILE A 188 -7.86 -17.32 23.11
N ASP A 189 -7.67 -18.63 23.30
CA ASP A 189 -6.43 -19.32 22.96
C ASP A 189 -6.42 -19.66 21.46
N VAL A 190 -5.71 -18.85 20.68
CA VAL A 190 -5.48 -19.07 19.23
C VAL A 190 -4.11 -19.67 18.96
N SER A 191 -3.31 -19.97 19.99
CA SER A 191 -1.95 -20.50 19.84
C SER A 191 -1.85 -21.74 18.95
N PRO A 192 -2.87 -22.63 18.82
CA PRO A 192 -2.82 -23.74 17.87
C PRO A 192 -2.76 -23.32 16.40
N TYR A 193 -3.19 -22.11 16.07
CA TYR A 193 -3.17 -21.56 14.72
C TYR A 193 -2.02 -20.57 14.49
N VAL A 194 -1.25 -20.23 15.52
CA VAL A 194 -0.03 -19.42 15.39
C VAL A 194 1.14 -20.34 15.06
N ILE A 195 1.51 -20.40 13.78
CA ILE A 195 2.45 -21.37 13.21
C ILE A 195 3.89 -20.87 13.13
N GLY A 196 4.16 -19.65 13.55
CA GLY A 196 5.53 -19.14 13.63
C GLY A 196 5.59 -17.71 14.13
N TRP A 197 6.78 -17.34 14.61
CA TRP A 197 7.15 -15.98 14.98
C TRP A 197 8.02 -15.36 13.89
N ILE A 198 7.75 -14.09 13.55
CA ILE A 198 8.62 -13.24 12.71
C ILE A 198 8.83 -11.92 13.47
N ILE A 199 9.84 -11.86 14.33
CA ILE A 199 10.04 -10.71 15.22
C ILE A 199 10.76 -9.55 14.51
N GLY A 200 10.56 -8.33 14.98
CA GLY A 200 11.28 -7.15 14.54
C GLY A 200 10.69 -6.47 13.30
N ILE A 201 11.44 -5.50 12.81
CA ILE A 201 11.08 -4.60 11.72
C ILE A 201 12.14 -4.68 10.60
N GLU A 202 11.97 -3.90 9.54
CA GLU A 202 13.06 -3.64 8.61
C GLU A 202 14.15 -2.85 9.35
N TRP A 203 15.33 -3.44 9.55
CA TRP A 203 16.35 -2.90 10.44
C TRP A 203 17.07 -1.71 9.82
N HIS A 204 17.21 -0.60 10.57
CA HIS A 204 17.92 0.60 10.13
C HIS A 204 19.42 0.30 9.88
N PRO A 205 19.92 0.37 8.62
CA PRO A 205 21.27 -0.09 8.29
C PRO A 205 22.38 0.64 9.07
N LYS A 206 22.23 1.95 9.32
CA LYS A 206 23.22 2.71 10.11
C LYS A 206 23.33 2.24 11.56
N MET A 207 22.22 1.79 12.15
CA MET A 207 22.23 1.20 13.50
C MET A 207 23.03 -0.11 13.49
N VAL A 208 22.82 -0.96 12.49
CA VAL A 208 23.54 -2.25 12.37
C VAL A 208 25.05 -2.01 12.25
N ASP A 209 25.48 -1.14 11.31
CA ASP A 209 26.90 -0.77 11.15
C ASP A 209 27.47 -0.09 12.42
N SER A 210 26.70 0.76 13.09
CA SER A 210 27.11 1.39 14.35
C SER A 210 27.40 0.33 15.43
N MET A 211 26.55 -0.69 15.56
CA MET A 211 26.74 -1.78 16.50
C MET A 211 27.97 -2.63 16.17
N ASP A 212 28.22 -2.92 14.89
CA ASP A 212 29.43 -3.64 14.43
C ASP A 212 30.70 -2.90 14.86
N ARG A 213 30.71 -1.57 14.70
CA ARG A 213 31.84 -0.72 15.12
C ARG A 213 31.97 -0.60 16.63
N ALA A 214 30.85 -0.58 17.36
CA ALA A 214 30.84 -0.40 18.81
C ALA A 214 31.22 -1.66 19.60
N TYR A 215 30.89 -2.85 19.06
CA TYR A 215 30.99 -4.13 19.76
C TYR A 215 31.77 -5.22 18.99
N PRO A 216 32.96 -4.94 18.40
CA PRO A 216 33.65 -5.87 17.50
C PRO A 216 34.11 -7.19 18.15
N ASP A 217 34.20 -7.23 19.48
CA ASP A 217 34.67 -8.38 20.26
C ASP A 217 33.53 -9.07 21.06
N LEU A 218 32.24 -8.79 20.76
CA LEU A 218 31.12 -9.34 21.52
C LEU A 218 31.04 -10.87 21.44
N GLY A 219 31.25 -11.42 20.23
CA GLY A 219 31.21 -12.84 19.94
C GLY A 219 29.80 -13.44 19.96
N ASP A 220 29.75 -14.77 19.92
CA ASP A 220 28.51 -15.54 19.77
C ASP A 220 27.61 -15.57 21.02
N PHE A 221 26.32 -15.76 20.79
CA PHE A 221 25.32 -16.03 21.82
C PHE A 221 25.08 -17.54 22.00
N ASP A 222 24.92 -18.00 23.24
CA ASP A 222 24.66 -19.42 23.56
C ASP A 222 23.53 -19.56 24.62
N GLY A 223 22.27 -19.60 24.17
CA GLY A 223 21.04 -19.63 24.99
C GLY A 223 20.65 -21.03 25.51
N GLU A 224 19.38 -21.36 25.68
CA GLU A 224 18.89 -22.73 25.91
C GLU A 224 18.34 -23.35 24.62
N TYR A 225 17.70 -22.54 23.76
CA TYR A 225 17.04 -22.98 22.53
C TYR A 225 17.68 -22.42 21.25
N VAL A 226 18.33 -21.26 21.35
CA VAL A 226 19.01 -20.57 20.25
C VAL A 226 20.48 -20.37 20.60
N PHE A 227 21.36 -20.49 19.60
CA PHE A 227 22.75 -20.06 19.67
C PHE A 227 23.18 -19.51 18.32
N THR A 228 24.31 -18.80 18.29
CA THR A 228 24.91 -18.31 17.05
C THR A 228 26.31 -18.85 16.82
N GLU A 229 26.75 -18.87 15.56
CA GLU A 229 28.14 -19.11 15.17
C GLU A 229 28.59 -18.03 14.17
N GLY A 230 29.60 -17.24 14.53
CA GLY A 230 30.12 -16.16 13.68
C GLY A 230 29.30 -14.87 13.68
N ALA A 231 28.45 -14.66 14.69
CA ALA A 231 27.47 -13.58 14.68
C ALA A 231 28.07 -12.16 14.77
N SER A 232 27.43 -11.22 14.07
CA SER A 232 27.55 -9.79 14.32
C SER A 232 26.91 -9.39 15.65
N PRO A 233 27.26 -8.22 16.23
CA PRO A 233 26.57 -7.68 17.41
C PRO A 233 25.05 -7.58 17.28
N MET A 234 24.54 -7.21 16.10
CA MET A 234 23.10 -7.16 15.86
C MET A 234 22.49 -8.57 15.87
N GLU A 235 23.14 -9.53 15.23
CA GLU A 235 22.70 -10.92 15.22
C GLU A 235 22.72 -11.57 16.62
N HIS A 236 23.75 -11.27 17.41
CA HIS A 236 23.81 -11.65 18.83
C HIS A 236 22.60 -11.08 19.58
N TRP A 237 22.33 -9.79 19.42
CA TRP A 237 21.19 -9.14 20.08
C TRP A 237 19.86 -9.77 19.67
N LEU A 238 19.67 -10.08 18.38
CA LEU A 238 18.48 -10.78 17.88
C LEU A 238 18.35 -12.19 18.46
N ALA A 239 19.46 -12.94 18.57
CA ALA A 239 19.45 -14.28 19.12
C ALA A 239 18.99 -14.28 20.59
N VAL A 240 19.38 -13.27 21.36
CA VAL A 240 18.88 -13.04 22.73
C VAL A 240 17.36 -12.84 22.75
N GLN A 241 16.79 -12.11 21.77
CA GLN A 241 15.36 -11.84 21.75
C GLN A 241 14.56 -13.09 21.35
N LEU A 242 15.04 -13.82 20.33
CA LEU A 242 14.49 -15.10 19.90
C LEU A 242 14.50 -16.14 21.03
N GLU A 243 15.60 -16.20 21.77
CA GLU A 243 15.72 -17.01 22.98
C GLU A 243 14.71 -16.59 24.05
N THR A 244 14.61 -15.28 24.32
CA THR A 244 13.71 -14.75 25.35
C THR A 244 12.24 -15.13 25.08
N LEU A 245 11.77 -14.94 23.84
CA LEU A 245 10.41 -15.30 23.45
C LEU A 245 10.20 -16.82 23.54
N THR A 246 11.14 -17.60 23.02
CA THR A 246 11.07 -19.07 23.04
C THR A 246 11.02 -19.62 24.47
N ALA A 247 11.90 -19.13 25.34
CA ALA A 247 11.99 -19.56 26.74
C ALA A 247 10.73 -19.18 27.52
N TYR A 248 10.27 -17.93 27.38
CA TYR A 248 9.05 -17.46 28.06
C TYR A 248 7.85 -18.32 27.71
N GLU A 249 7.66 -18.63 26.44
CA GLU A 249 6.55 -19.46 25.99
C GLU A 249 6.65 -20.92 26.48
N SER A 250 7.85 -21.50 26.39
CA SER A 250 8.12 -22.87 26.84
C SER A 250 7.88 -23.03 28.36
N GLU A 251 8.27 -22.03 29.14
CA GLU A 251 8.13 -22.03 30.60
C GLU A 251 6.67 -21.89 31.03
N ASN A 252 5.95 -20.90 30.48
CA ASN A 252 4.61 -20.52 30.93
C ASN A 252 3.49 -21.32 30.29
N TYR A 253 3.66 -21.73 29.03
CA TYR A 253 2.59 -22.34 28.23
C TYR A 253 2.91 -23.76 27.75
N LYS A 254 4.14 -24.23 27.98
CA LYS A 254 4.61 -25.51 27.45
C LYS A 254 4.37 -25.60 25.94
N SER A 255 4.69 -24.51 25.24
CA SER A 255 4.50 -24.38 23.80
C SER A 255 5.77 -23.83 23.13
N MET A 256 5.97 -24.20 21.88
CA MET A 256 7.01 -23.67 21.00
C MET A 256 6.48 -23.64 19.56
N ARG A 257 7.15 -22.88 18.70
CA ARG A 257 6.87 -22.85 17.26
C ARG A 257 8.12 -22.42 16.48
N PRO A 258 8.13 -22.54 15.15
CA PRO A 258 9.19 -21.99 14.31
C PRO A 258 9.40 -20.51 14.60
N ILE A 259 10.64 -20.07 14.54
CA ILE A 259 11.01 -18.67 14.78
C ILE A 259 11.81 -18.13 13.60
N SER A 260 11.63 -16.84 13.35
CA SER A 260 12.34 -16.02 12.38
C SER A 260 12.36 -14.57 12.88
N PHE A 261 13.12 -13.73 12.19
CA PHE A 261 13.09 -12.28 12.32
C PHE A 261 12.89 -11.65 10.94
N THR A 262 12.31 -10.45 10.92
CA THR A 262 12.16 -9.67 9.69
C THR A 262 13.55 -9.34 9.14
N ASN A 263 13.79 -9.68 7.87
CA ASN A 263 14.94 -9.23 7.12
C ASN A 263 14.46 -8.42 5.89
N TRP A 264 15.25 -7.46 5.46
CA TRP A 264 14.98 -6.59 4.33
C TRP A 264 16.14 -6.68 3.36
N VAL A 265 15.87 -6.48 2.07
CA VAL A 265 16.89 -6.57 1.01
C VAL A 265 18.09 -5.65 1.27
N THR A 266 17.89 -4.52 1.96
CA THR A 266 18.94 -3.54 2.28
C THR A 266 19.88 -3.97 3.40
N THR A 267 19.51 -5.04 4.12
CA THR A 267 20.31 -5.66 5.18
C THR A 267 20.54 -7.14 4.90
N ASP A 268 20.38 -7.54 3.64
CA ASP A 268 20.74 -8.90 3.22
C ASP A 268 22.24 -9.15 3.39
N HIS A 269 22.66 -10.39 3.22
CA HIS A 269 24.05 -10.83 3.38
C HIS A 269 24.71 -11.18 2.04
N ILE A 270 24.31 -10.48 0.97
CA ILE A 270 24.79 -10.64 -0.40
C ILE A 270 25.47 -9.33 -0.81
N ASP A 271 26.71 -9.39 -1.31
CA ASP A 271 27.38 -8.17 -1.80
C ASP A 271 26.63 -7.61 -3.05
N GLN A 272 26.21 -6.34 -3.00
CA GLN A 272 25.48 -5.66 -4.09
C GLN A 272 26.27 -4.46 -4.66
N PRO A 273 27.36 -4.68 -5.41
CA PRO A 273 28.31 -3.63 -5.81
C PRO A 273 27.72 -2.52 -6.69
N ALA A 274 26.54 -2.71 -7.29
CA ALA A 274 25.90 -1.66 -8.08
C ALA A 274 24.95 -0.76 -7.28
N GLU A 275 24.68 -1.02 -5.99
CA GLU A 275 23.76 -0.22 -5.16
C GLU A 275 24.28 1.22 -4.99
N PRO A 276 23.64 2.23 -5.60
CA PRO A 276 24.12 3.61 -5.53
C PRO A 276 23.89 4.31 -4.19
N LEU A 277 22.94 3.85 -3.38
CA LEU A 277 22.63 4.46 -2.09
C LEU A 277 23.40 3.72 -1.00
N GLU A 278 24.43 4.37 -0.45
CA GLU A 278 25.34 3.78 0.56
C GLU A 278 24.61 3.08 1.71
N GLU A 279 23.48 3.63 2.15
CA GLU A 279 22.67 3.07 3.24
C GLU A 279 22.02 1.72 2.90
N GLU A 280 21.72 1.46 1.62
CA GLU A 280 20.97 0.29 1.17
C GLU A 280 21.82 -0.96 0.96
N ASP A 281 23.15 -0.85 1.11
CA ASP A 281 24.14 -1.93 1.11
C ASP A 281 25.20 -1.70 2.22
N LEU A 282 24.81 -0.99 3.29
CA LEU A 282 25.73 -0.55 4.36
C LEU A 282 26.09 -1.67 5.34
N ALA A 283 25.12 -2.54 5.63
CA ALA A 283 25.20 -3.49 6.73
C ALA A 283 24.44 -4.77 6.39
N SER A 284 24.82 -5.88 7.01
CA SER A 284 24.22 -7.20 6.77
C SER A 284 23.74 -7.85 8.06
N ILE A 285 22.63 -8.60 7.95
CA ILE A 285 22.15 -9.50 8.99
C ILE A 285 21.96 -10.87 8.35
N ASP A 286 22.86 -11.81 8.62
CA ASP A 286 22.89 -13.14 8.03
C ASP A 286 22.10 -14.16 8.90
N PRO A 287 20.95 -14.66 8.43
CA PRO A 287 20.19 -15.69 9.15
C PRO A 287 20.97 -16.99 9.36
N ASN A 288 21.96 -17.30 8.54
CA ASN A 288 22.74 -18.54 8.61
C ASN A 288 23.56 -18.65 9.89
N HIS A 289 23.88 -17.54 10.55
CA HIS A 289 24.55 -17.54 11.84
C HIS A 289 23.67 -18.02 12.99
N PHE A 290 22.36 -18.22 12.80
CA PHE A 290 21.43 -18.63 13.84
C PHE A 290 21.14 -20.12 13.81
N HIS A 291 21.17 -20.75 14.99
CA HIS A 291 20.95 -22.18 15.12
C HIS A 291 20.04 -22.55 16.28
N ARG A 292 19.28 -23.64 16.10
CA ARG A 292 18.43 -24.22 17.14
C ARG A 292 19.14 -25.33 17.88
N LYS A 293 18.91 -25.42 19.19
CA LYS A 293 19.39 -26.52 20.03
C LYS A 293 18.32 -27.00 21.00
N GLY A 294 18.58 -28.14 21.66
CA GLY A 294 17.64 -28.77 22.58
C GLY A 294 16.29 -29.06 21.94
N ALA A 295 15.20 -28.82 22.68
CA ALA A 295 13.83 -28.98 22.18
C ALA A 295 13.49 -28.02 21.02
N GLY A 296 14.21 -26.89 20.91
CA GLY A 296 14.03 -25.91 19.84
C GLY A 296 14.32 -26.44 18.44
N THR A 297 15.07 -27.55 18.33
CA THR A 297 15.36 -28.23 17.06
C THR A 297 14.12 -28.86 16.41
N LYS A 298 13.04 -29.10 17.15
CA LYS A 298 11.82 -29.72 16.63
C LYS A 298 10.98 -28.77 15.77
N PRO A 299 10.63 -27.56 16.23
CA PRO A 299 9.98 -26.58 15.37
C PRO A 299 10.92 -25.98 14.33
N GLY A 300 12.21 -25.80 14.63
CA GLY A 300 13.19 -25.26 13.68
C GLY A 300 13.12 -23.73 13.51
N MET A 301 13.78 -23.25 12.44
CA MET A 301 13.89 -21.84 12.02
C MET A 301 13.76 -21.73 10.51
N PHE A 302 13.42 -20.54 10.04
CA PHE A 302 13.37 -20.17 8.63
C PHE A 302 13.85 -18.72 8.49
N ALA A 303 14.31 -18.34 7.30
CA ALA A 303 14.64 -16.95 6.99
C ALA A 303 13.40 -16.27 6.39
N SER A 304 13.18 -15.00 6.73
CA SER A 304 12.07 -14.22 6.16
C SER A 304 12.52 -12.88 5.61
N TYR A 305 12.21 -12.64 4.34
CA TYR A 305 12.59 -11.40 3.64
C TYR A 305 11.38 -10.66 3.09
N HIS A 306 11.39 -9.34 3.20
CA HIS A 306 10.52 -8.47 2.39
C HIS A 306 11.24 -8.21 1.07
N VAL A 307 10.63 -8.56 -0.07
CA VAL A 307 11.27 -8.42 -1.38
C VAL A 307 10.28 -7.88 -2.40
N TYR A 308 10.61 -6.73 -2.99
CA TYR A 308 9.82 -6.07 -4.03
C TYR A 308 10.59 -6.03 -5.34
N PRO A 309 9.92 -6.06 -6.51
CA PRO A 309 10.61 -6.18 -7.79
C PRO A 309 11.31 -4.89 -8.26
N TYR A 310 11.12 -3.78 -7.56
CA TYR A 310 11.51 -2.44 -8.02
C TYR A 310 12.53 -1.75 -7.11
N TYR A 311 12.85 -2.30 -5.93
CA TYR A 311 13.72 -1.68 -4.93
C TYR A 311 14.41 -2.77 -4.10
N PRO A 312 15.68 -2.62 -3.70
CA PRO A 312 16.58 -1.47 -3.91
C PRO A 312 17.07 -1.32 -5.36
N ASP A 313 17.85 -0.27 -5.62
CA ASP A 313 18.27 0.12 -6.97
C ASP A 313 19.18 -0.93 -7.61
N PHE A 314 20.01 -1.63 -6.83
CA PHE A 314 20.86 -2.71 -7.34
C PHE A 314 20.05 -3.79 -8.09
N MET A 315 18.81 -4.07 -7.67
CA MET A 315 17.95 -5.06 -8.35
C MET A 315 17.64 -4.62 -9.79
N ASN A 316 17.65 -3.33 -10.08
CA ASN A 316 17.36 -2.77 -11.39
C ASN A 316 18.63 -2.40 -12.18
N LEU A 317 19.80 -2.39 -11.53
CA LEU A 317 21.07 -1.95 -12.13
C LEU A 317 22.03 -3.10 -12.41
N GLU A 318 22.05 -4.13 -11.56
CA GLU A 318 23.00 -5.23 -11.73
C GLU A 318 22.71 -6.07 -12.96
N GLU A 319 23.73 -6.33 -13.76
CA GLU A 319 23.59 -7.14 -14.95
C GLU A 319 23.23 -8.59 -14.64
N LYS A 320 23.63 -9.13 -13.47
CA LYS A 320 23.26 -10.49 -13.08
C LYS A 320 21.74 -10.64 -12.95
N TYR A 321 21.06 -9.64 -12.41
CA TYR A 321 19.60 -9.64 -12.27
C TYR A 321 18.90 -9.18 -13.54
N THR A 322 19.30 -8.06 -14.13
CA THR A 322 18.63 -7.50 -15.33
C THR A 322 18.81 -8.35 -16.59
N LYS A 323 19.77 -9.28 -16.61
CA LYS A 323 19.95 -10.26 -17.70
C LYS A 323 19.55 -11.68 -17.31
N TYR A 324 19.12 -11.91 -16.06
CA TYR A 324 18.62 -13.20 -15.62
C TYR A 324 17.41 -13.61 -16.46
N LEU A 325 17.38 -14.86 -16.89
CA LEU A 325 16.23 -15.43 -17.60
C LEU A 325 15.50 -16.36 -16.65
N ASP A 326 14.24 -16.05 -16.37
CA ASP A 326 13.41 -16.90 -15.51
C ASP A 326 13.01 -18.22 -16.18
N HIS A 327 12.25 -19.04 -15.46
CA HIS A 327 11.72 -20.32 -15.95
C HIS A 327 10.79 -20.19 -17.18
N ARG A 328 10.36 -18.98 -17.53
CA ARG A 328 9.57 -18.69 -18.75
C ARG A 328 10.46 -18.24 -19.92
N GLY A 329 11.77 -18.09 -19.71
CA GLY A 329 12.73 -17.62 -20.71
C GLY A 329 12.72 -16.11 -20.92
N GLU A 330 12.14 -15.36 -19.99
CA GLU A 330 12.00 -13.89 -20.05
C GLU A 330 12.98 -13.21 -19.09
N ARG A 331 13.37 -11.98 -19.39
CA ARG A 331 14.22 -11.22 -18.47
C ARG A 331 13.45 -10.89 -17.20
N ASN A 332 14.06 -11.16 -16.06
CA ASN A 332 13.39 -11.02 -14.77
C ASN A 332 14.40 -10.76 -13.65
N ASN A 333 14.47 -9.50 -13.22
CA ASN A 333 15.37 -9.10 -12.15
C ASN A 333 14.95 -9.64 -10.79
N TYR A 334 13.65 -9.74 -10.53
CA TYR A 334 13.11 -10.29 -9.30
C TYR A 334 13.51 -11.76 -9.13
N ALA A 335 13.29 -12.59 -10.16
CA ALA A 335 13.70 -14.00 -10.14
C ALA A 335 15.22 -14.15 -10.01
N GLY A 336 16.00 -13.29 -10.66
CA GLY A 336 17.46 -13.31 -10.52
C GLY A 336 17.94 -13.02 -9.10
N TYR A 337 17.31 -12.07 -8.42
CA TYR A 337 17.60 -11.81 -7.01
C TYR A 337 17.14 -12.94 -6.09
N LEU A 338 15.94 -13.49 -6.33
CA LEU A 338 15.45 -14.64 -5.55
C LEU A 338 16.37 -15.87 -5.68
N HIS A 339 16.97 -16.08 -6.85
CA HIS A 339 17.95 -17.12 -7.07
C HIS A 339 19.18 -16.95 -6.16
N ASP A 340 19.81 -15.78 -6.18
CA ASP A 340 20.96 -15.47 -5.33
C ASP A 340 20.58 -15.56 -3.84
N LEU A 341 19.41 -15.05 -3.46
CA LEU A 341 18.89 -15.12 -2.09
C LEU A 341 18.69 -16.56 -1.63
N SER A 342 18.17 -17.43 -2.50
CA SER A 342 18.03 -18.85 -2.19
C SER A 342 19.37 -19.56 -2.10
N GLU A 343 20.37 -19.21 -2.91
CA GLU A 343 21.71 -19.80 -2.84
C GLU A 343 22.49 -19.33 -1.60
N ALA A 344 22.24 -18.10 -1.15
CA ALA A 344 22.90 -17.51 0.01
C ALA A 344 22.35 -18.01 1.36
N ASN A 345 21.18 -18.66 1.40
CA ASN A 345 20.56 -19.13 2.65
C ASN A 345 20.67 -20.65 2.83
N ASP A 346 21.20 -21.08 3.98
CA ASP A 346 21.28 -22.49 4.41
C ASP A 346 19.94 -23.02 4.94
N MET A 347 19.01 -22.12 5.25
CA MET A 347 17.69 -22.44 5.79
C MET A 347 16.56 -22.10 4.82
N PRO A 348 15.36 -22.67 5.00
CA PRO A 348 14.23 -22.38 4.14
C PRO A 348 13.86 -20.89 4.17
N VAL A 349 13.63 -20.32 2.98
CA VAL A 349 13.29 -18.91 2.81
C VAL A 349 11.78 -18.76 2.64
N LEU A 350 11.18 -17.85 3.40
CA LEU A 350 9.83 -17.34 3.20
C LEU A 350 9.93 -15.90 2.69
N ILE A 351 9.28 -15.59 1.57
CA ILE A 351 9.10 -14.20 1.17
C ILE A 351 7.92 -13.63 1.98
N ALA A 352 8.26 -12.96 3.08
CA ALA A 352 7.30 -12.49 4.07
C ALA A 352 6.53 -11.23 3.62
N GLU A 353 7.05 -10.53 2.61
CA GLU A 353 6.32 -9.49 1.88
C GLU A 353 6.74 -9.47 0.42
N PHE A 354 5.76 -9.39 -0.48
CA PHE A 354 5.97 -9.08 -1.88
C PHE A 354 4.69 -8.46 -2.48
N GLY A 355 4.84 -7.68 -3.54
CA GLY A 355 3.71 -7.15 -4.29
C GLY A 355 4.01 -5.88 -5.08
N VAL A 356 2.98 -5.32 -5.69
CA VAL A 356 3.01 -4.00 -6.33
C VAL A 356 1.69 -3.27 -6.03
N PRO A 357 1.66 -1.92 -5.98
CA PRO A 357 0.43 -1.19 -5.71
C PRO A 357 -0.41 -0.96 -6.97
N ALA A 358 -1.73 -1.12 -6.87
CA ALA A 358 -2.71 -0.72 -7.88
C ALA A 358 -3.04 0.78 -7.78
N SER A 359 -2.06 1.62 -8.08
CA SER A 359 -2.14 3.07 -7.88
C SER A 359 -2.02 3.86 -9.18
N ARG A 360 -2.56 5.08 -9.15
CA ARG A 360 -2.36 6.09 -10.20
C ARG A 360 -0.98 6.75 -10.10
N GLY A 361 -0.42 6.88 -8.91
CA GLY A 361 0.94 7.40 -8.71
C GLY A 361 2.02 6.40 -9.09
N LEU A 362 3.19 6.88 -9.50
CA LEU A 362 4.40 6.10 -9.74
C LEU A 362 5.51 6.63 -8.82
N THR A 363 6.24 5.72 -8.17
CA THR A 363 7.33 6.09 -7.26
C THR A 363 8.67 5.57 -7.73
N HIS A 364 8.70 4.36 -8.28
CA HIS A 364 9.91 3.74 -8.76
C HIS A 364 9.64 2.92 -10.02
N ARG A 365 10.55 2.97 -11.00
CA ARG A 365 10.47 2.12 -12.19
C ARG A 365 11.18 0.80 -11.97
N ASN A 366 10.62 -0.24 -12.58
CA ASN A 366 11.28 -1.51 -12.79
C ASN A 366 11.61 -1.66 -14.29
N PRO A 367 12.79 -2.22 -14.67
CA PRO A 367 13.21 -2.37 -16.07
C PRO A 367 12.24 -3.15 -16.98
N PHE A 368 11.35 -3.97 -16.41
CA PHE A 368 10.40 -4.81 -17.12
C PHE A 368 8.93 -4.43 -16.85
N GLY A 369 8.70 -3.30 -16.19
CA GLY A 369 7.37 -2.73 -15.97
C GLY A 369 6.69 -3.16 -14.67
N TRP A 370 7.34 -3.89 -13.76
CA TRP A 370 6.80 -4.18 -12.42
C TRP A 370 7.05 -3.04 -11.44
N ASN A 371 6.61 -1.85 -11.85
CA ASN A 371 6.90 -0.60 -11.16
C ASN A 371 6.27 -0.53 -9.76
N GLN A 372 6.79 0.36 -8.92
CA GLN A 372 6.13 0.77 -7.67
C GLN A 372 4.99 1.75 -7.99
N GLY A 373 3.88 1.20 -8.46
CA GLY A 373 2.67 1.93 -8.83
C GLY A 373 2.49 2.08 -10.34
N PHE A 374 1.52 2.92 -10.71
CA PHE A 374 1.06 3.11 -12.08
C PHE A 374 0.49 1.83 -12.74
N HIS A 375 -0.24 1.04 -11.95
CA HIS A 375 -0.89 -0.20 -12.38
C HIS A 375 -2.38 -0.15 -12.11
N SER A 376 -3.16 -0.66 -13.06
CA SER A 376 -4.55 -1.01 -12.80
C SER A 376 -4.65 -2.18 -11.82
N GLU A 377 -5.82 -2.36 -11.20
CA GLU A 377 -6.07 -3.49 -10.29
C GLU A 377 -5.84 -4.85 -10.97
N LYS A 378 -6.20 -4.94 -12.25
CA LYS A 378 -5.96 -6.14 -13.06
C LYS A 378 -4.47 -6.36 -13.31
N GLU A 379 -3.71 -5.31 -13.64
CA GLU A 379 -2.26 -5.39 -13.82
C GLU A 379 -1.57 -5.78 -12.52
N GLN A 380 -1.97 -5.20 -11.37
CA GLN A 380 -1.50 -5.62 -10.05
C GLN A 380 -1.69 -7.13 -9.86
N GLY A 381 -2.89 -7.67 -10.10
CA GLY A 381 -3.15 -9.10 -9.94
C GLY A 381 -2.26 -9.99 -10.83
N GLN A 382 -2.00 -9.58 -12.07
CA GLN A 382 -1.12 -10.34 -12.98
C GLN A 382 0.35 -10.28 -12.55
N ILE A 383 0.82 -9.12 -12.08
CA ILE A 383 2.19 -8.95 -11.60
C ILE A 383 2.40 -9.74 -10.31
N VAL A 384 1.53 -9.59 -9.32
CA VAL A 384 1.60 -10.35 -8.06
C VAL A 384 1.58 -11.86 -8.31
N LYS A 385 0.73 -12.32 -9.24
CA LYS A 385 0.72 -13.71 -9.67
C LYS A 385 2.10 -14.16 -10.19
N ARG A 386 2.71 -13.37 -11.08
CA ARG A 386 4.03 -13.68 -11.65
C ARG A 386 5.10 -13.77 -10.57
N LEU A 387 5.15 -12.79 -9.66
CA LEU A 387 6.11 -12.76 -8.57
C LEU A 387 5.97 -14.01 -7.68
N TYR A 388 4.73 -14.41 -7.36
CA TYR A 388 4.49 -15.62 -6.58
C TYR A 388 4.93 -16.89 -7.31
N GLU A 389 4.73 -16.98 -8.63
CA GLU A 389 5.24 -18.10 -9.43
C GLU A 389 6.79 -18.16 -9.41
N ASP A 390 7.47 -17.01 -9.40
CA ASP A 390 8.95 -16.95 -9.27
C ASP A 390 9.43 -17.44 -7.90
N ILE A 391 8.74 -17.05 -6.82
CA ILE A 391 9.01 -17.54 -5.46
C ILE A 391 8.92 -19.08 -5.40
N LEU A 392 7.90 -19.66 -6.03
CA LEU A 392 7.72 -21.11 -6.03
C LEU A 392 8.76 -21.85 -6.88
N GLU A 393 9.20 -21.25 -7.99
CA GLU A 393 10.21 -21.85 -8.86
C GLU A 393 11.58 -21.94 -8.17
N GLU A 394 11.95 -20.94 -7.37
CA GLU A 394 13.17 -20.98 -6.53
C GLU A 394 13.01 -21.88 -5.29
N ASN A 395 11.96 -22.72 -5.24
CA ASN A 395 11.68 -23.70 -4.19
C ASN A 395 11.58 -23.10 -2.77
N MET A 396 11.22 -21.83 -2.66
CA MET A 396 10.97 -21.15 -1.38
C MET A 396 9.67 -21.65 -0.73
N MET A 397 9.44 -21.30 0.54
CA MET A 397 8.31 -21.78 1.34
C MET A 397 6.94 -21.28 0.85
N GLY A 398 6.91 -20.37 -0.12
CA GLY A 398 5.75 -19.59 -0.53
C GLY A 398 5.93 -18.13 -0.12
N GLY A 399 4.81 -17.41 0.02
CA GLY A 399 4.88 -15.98 0.27
C GLY A 399 3.59 -15.35 0.77
N LEU A 400 3.75 -14.14 1.29
CA LEU A 400 2.71 -13.31 1.86
C LEU A 400 2.56 -12.02 1.05
N ILE A 401 1.43 -11.88 0.36
CA ILE A 401 1.15 -10.69 -0.46
C ILE A 401 1.02 -9.48 0.47
N PHE A 402 1.76 -8.41 0.19
CA PHE A 402 1.57 -7.12 0.81
C PHE A 402 0.60 -6.30 -0.06
N THR A 403 -0.66 -6.12 0.35
CA THR A 403 -1.28 -6.51 1.65
C THR A 403 -2.77 -6.85 1.45
N TRP A 404 -3.48 -7.22 2.51
CA TRP A 404 -4.92 -7.49 2.43
C TRP A 404 -5.73 -6.24 2.04
N GLN A 405 -5.60 -5.15 2.79
CA GLN A 405 -6.40 -3.92 2.61
C GLN A 405 -5.56 -2.68 2.28
N ASP A 406 -6.15 -1.75 1.54
CA ASP A 406 -5.57 -0.42 1.31
C ASP A 406 -5.42 0.35 2.63
N GLU A 407 -4.36 1.15 2.76
CA GLU A 407 -4.03 1.83 4.02
C GLU A 407 -3.78 3.33 3.78
N TRP A 408 -4.82 4.15 3.96
CA TRP A 408 -4.80 5.58 3.60
C TRP A 408 -3.80 6.43 4.39
N PHE A 409 -3.36 5.98 5.57
CA PHE A 409 -2.39 6.73 6.36
C PHE A 409 -0.98 6.71 5.76
N LYS A 410 -0.69 5.75 4.87
CA LYS A 410 0.64 5.55 4.30
C LYS A 410 1.07 6.73 3.43
N ARG A 411 2.39 6.88 3.33
CA ARG A 411 3.08 7.97 2.65
C ARG A 411 4.24 7.41 1.83
N THR A 412 4.69 8.15 0.82
CA THR A 412 5.90 7.82 0.05
C THR A 412 6.76 9.06 -0.17
N TRP A 413 8.06 8.88 -0.40
CA TRP A 413 9.05 9.96 -0.40
C TRP A 413 8.80 11.04 -1.45
N ASN A 414 8.17 10.71 -2.59
CA ASN A 414 7.93 11.67 -3.68
C ASN A 414 6.58 12.40 -3.57
N THR A 415 5.76 12.09 -2.56
CA THR A 415 4.47 12.78 -2.30
C THR A 415 4.28 13.27 -0.86
N MET A 416 5.05 12.76 0.12
CA MET A 416 4.82 13.00 1.55
C MET A 416 4.99 14.46 2.00
N ASP A 417 5.71 15.28 1.24
CA ASP A 417 5.91 16.71 1.51
C ASP A 417 4.74 17.57 1.00
N TYR A 418 3.81 16.96 0.24
CA TYR A 418 2.72 17.67 -0.45
C TYR A 418 1.35 17.50 0.22
N ASP A 419 1.27 16.71 1.30
CA ASP A 419 0.05 16.50 2.07
C ASP A 419 0.15 17.04 3.51
N ASN A 420 -0.94 16.92 4.28
CA ASN A 420 -0.91 17.14 5.71
C ASN A 420 -0.70 15.81 6.44
N PRO A 421 0.46 15.62 7.14
CA PRO A 421 0.79 14.35 7.76
C PRO A 421 -0.19 13.93 8.87
N ASP A 422 -0.81 14.90 9.56
CA ASP A 422 -1.76 14.64 10.64
C ASP A 422 -3.15 14.26 10.11
N ARG A 423 -3.35 14.30 8.78
CA ARG A 423 -4.66 14.14 8.15
C ARG A 423 -4.75 13.02 7.12
N ARG A 424 -3.66 12.28 6.87
CA ARG A 424 -3.60 11.21 5.86
C ARG A 424 -4.72 10.16 5.97
N PRO A 425 -5.13 9.68 7.17
CA PRO A 425 -6.19 8.67 7.24
C PRO A 425 -7.57 9.16 6.81
N TYR A 426 -7.82 10.48 6.75
CA TYR A 426 -9.17 11.02 6.55
C TYR A 426 -9.57 11.21 5.09
N TRP A 427 -8.66 10.94 4.15
CA TRP A 427 -8.91 10.99 2.71
C TRP A 427 -7.96 10.03 2.00
N SER A 428 -8.29 9.63 0.76
CA SER A 428 -7.45 8.71 0.00
C SER A 428 -6.66 9.48 -1.06
N ASN A 429 -5.34 9.46 -0.97
CA ASN A 429 -4.49 10.09 -1.97
C ASN A 429 -4.16 9.11 -3.10
N ALA A 430 -4.89 9.22 -4.23
CA ALA A 430 -4.68 8.35 -5.38
C ALA A 430 -3.27 8.45 -6.01
N GLN A 431 -2.54 9.53 -5.73
CA GLN A 431 -1.17 9.75 -6.20
C GLN A 431 -0.11 9.10 -5.30
N THR A 432 -0.45 8.73 -4.06
CA THR A 432 0.46 8.04 -3.14
C THR A 432 0.31 6.54 -3.33
N ASN A 433 1.29 5.91 -3.98
CA ASN A 433 1.28 4.48 -4.30
C ASN A 433 1.12 3.59 -3.05
N GLU A 434 1.76 3.96 -1.93
CA GLU A 434 1.79 3.19 -0.69
C GLU A 434 0.42 2.98 -0.06
N GLN A 435 -0.57 3.81 -0.40
CA GLN A 435 -1.93 3.66 0.10
C GLN A 435 -2.73 2.54 -0.60
N GLN A 436 -2.25 2.01 -1.73
CA GLN A 436 -3.04 1.25 -2.70
C GLN A 436 -2.52 -0.18 -2.96
N PHE A 437 -1.82 -0.78 -2.00
CA PHE A 437 -1.31 -2.16 -2.09
C PHE A 437 -2.36 -3.24 -1.87
N GLY A 438 -3.45 -2.93 -1.19
CA GLY A 438 -4.46 -3.90 -0.78
C GLY A 438 -5.07 -4.66 -1.95
N LEU A 439 -5.53 -5.88 -1.69
CA LEU A 439 -6.49 -6.61 -2.53
C LEU A 439 -7.95 -6.17 -2.24
N LEU A 440 -8.16 -5.58 -1.06
CA LEU A 440 -9.37 -4.91 -0.63
C LEU A 440 -9.16 -3.39 -0.67
N SER A 441 -10.06 -2.69 -1.35
CA SER A 441 -10.12 -1.23 -1.43
C SER A 441 -11.21 -0.66 -0.55
N PHE A 442 -11.10 0.64 -0.27
CA PHE A 442 -12.12 1.44 0.41
C PHE A 442 -12.59 2.54 -0.56
N ASP A 443 -13.44 2.21 -1.52
CA ASP A 443 -13.86 3.16 -2.57
C ASP A 443 -15.37 3.37 -2.54
N ARG A 444 -15.81 4.63 -2.45
CA ARG A 444 -17.24 4.96 -2.64
C ARG A 444 -17.68 4.90 -4.08
N HIS A 445 -16.79 5.25 -5.01
CA HIS A 445 -17.11 5.44 -6.42
C HIS A 445 -18.41 6.23 -6.61
N LYS A 446 -18.50 7.38 -5.92
CA LYS A 446 -19.72 8.20 -5.90
C LYS A 446 -20.18 8.55 -7.31
N ILE A 447 -19.21 8.83 -8.18
CA ILE A 447 -19.38 8.94 -9.62
C ILE A 447 -18.52 7.86 -10.28
N LYS A 448 -19.14 7.02 -11.08
CA LYS A 448 -18.49 6.00 -11.92
C LYS A 448 -18.31 6.63 -13.28
N VAL A 449 -17.10 7.09 -13.58
CA VAL A 449 -16.73 7.74 -14.85
C VAL A 449 -16.92 6.76 -16.02
N ASP A 450 -18.15 6.61 -16.51
CA ASP A 450 -18.57 5.60 -17.50
C ASP A 450 -19.59 6.15 -18.53
N GLY A 451 -19.90 7.44 -18.42
CA GLY A 451 -20.84 8.15 -19.28
C GLY A 451 -22.31 7.91 -18.93
N LYS A 452 -22.65 7.19 -17.84
CA LYS A 452 -24.03 7.06 -17.36
C LYS A 452 -24.30 8.10 -16.28
N ASN A 453 -25.50 8.68 -16.32
CA ASN A 453 -25.86 9.72 -15.36
C ASN A 453 -26.19 9.14 -13.98
N ASP A 454 -25.19 9.10 -13.10
CA ASP A 454 -25.27 8.85 -11.66
C ASP A 454 -25.20 10.14 -10.81
N TRP A 455 -25.12 11.29 -11.48
CA TRP A 455 -25.05 12.61 -10.88
C TRP A 455 -26.38 13.07 -10.27
N ASP A 456 -26.31 13.65 -9.06
CA ASP A 456 -27.41 14.44 -8.50
C ASP A 456 -27.53 15.77 -9.26
N ALA A 457 -28.73 16.07 -9.76
CA ALA A 457 -29.03 17.31 -10.46
C ALA A 457 -28.71 18.57 -9.64
N SER A 458 -28.75 18.48 -8.30
CA SER A 458 -28.40 19.58 -7.39
C SER A 458 -26.93 20.03 -7.50
N LYS A 459 -26.07 19.21 -8.10
CA LYS A 459 -24.63 19.47 -8.29
C LYS A 459 -24.30 20.29 -9.54
N THR A 460 -25.31 20.64 -10.33
CA THR A 460 -25.14 21.50 -11.50
C THR A 460 -24.87 22.94 -11.05
N LEU A 461 -23.68 23.46 -11.35
CA LEU A 461 -23.27 24.82 -10.98
C LEU A 461 -23.67 25.83 -12.04
N LEU A 462 -23.50 25.47 -13.32
CA LEU A 462 -23.80 26.32 -14.46
C LEU A 462 -24.67 25.56 -15.46
N SER A 463 -25.64 26.26 -16.06
CA SER A 463 -26.45 25.72 -17.14
C SER A 463 -26.90 26.82 -18.08
N LYS A 464 -27.00 26.52 -19.36
CA LYS A 464 -27.61 27.40 -20.37
C LYS A 464 -28.30 26.57 -21.44
N ASN A 465 -29.25 27.20 -22.13
CA ASN A 465 -30.07 26.54 -23.16
C ASN A 465 -29.58 26.82 -24.60
N GLU A 466 -28.56 27.68 -24.77
CA GLU A 466 -28.05 28.10 -26.07
C GLU A 466 -26.53 27.90 -26.14
N GLY A 467 -26.04 27.41 -27.28
CA GLY A 467 -24.63 27.11 -27.53
C GLY A 467 -24.30 25.61 -27.40
N SER A 468 -23.08 25.22 -27.74
CA SER A 468 -22.64 23.83 -27.68
C SER A 468 -22.29 23.36 -26.27
N LEU A 469 -21.96 24.27 -25.34
CA LEU A 469 -21.68 23.92 -23.94
C LEU A 469 -22.94 24.12 -23.09
N GLN A 470 -23.53 23.06 -22.56
CA GLN A 470 -24.88 23.11 -21.97
C GLN A 470 -24.87 23.21 -20.45
N SER A 471 -24.06 22.39 -19.76
CA SER A 471 -24.00 22.38 -18.29
C SER A 471 -22.63 22.03 -17.75
N LEU A 472 -22.35 22.49 -16.53
CA LEU A 472 -21.18 22.14 -15.72
C LEU A 472 -21.66 21.74 -14.33
N ALA A 473 -21.34 20.52 -13.91
CA ALA A 473 -21.59 20.01 -12.57
C ALA A 473 -20.28 19.57 -11.92
N VAL A 474 -20.22 19.72 -10.60
CA VAL A 474 -19.05 19.36 -9.80
C VAL A 474 -19.52 18.62 -8.55
N ASP A 475 -18.85 17.51 -8.23
CA ASP A 475 -19.04 16.81 -6.98
C ASP A 475 -17.70 16.27 -6.44
N HIS A 476 -17.70 15.65 -5.27
CA HIS A 476 -16.49 14.99 -4.76
C HIS A 476 -16.82 13.75 -3.93
N ASP A 477 -15.76 12.97 -3.70
CA ASP A 477 -15.63 12.04 -2.59
C ASP A 477 -14.26 12.20 -1.91
N GLU A 478 -13.93 11.28 -1.02
CA GLU A 478 -12.74 11.24 -0.20
C GLU A 478 -11.45 11.06 -1.01
N ARG A 479 -11.53 10.70 -2.30
CA ARG A 479 -10.39 10.43 -3.17
C ARG A 479 -10.29 11.39 -4.37
N TYR A 480 -11.44 11.82 -4.90
CA TYR A 480 -11.52 12.56 -6.15
C TYR A 480 -12.45 13.78 -6.09
N LEU A 481 -12.06 14.81 -6.85
CA LEU A 481 -12.95 15.86 -7.34
C LEU A 481 -13.50 15.42 -8.70
N TYR A 482 -14.83 15.37 -8.83
CA TYR A 482 -15.52 14.97 -10.05
C TYR A 482 -16.05 16.18 -10.82
N ILE A 483 -15.91 16.17 -12.14
CA ILE A 483 -16.46 17.17 -13.04
C ILE A 483 -17.31 16.48 -14.11
N LYS A 484 -18.50 17.04 -14.38
CA LYS A 484 -19.29 16.70 -15.56
C LYS A 484 -19.55 17.93 -16.39
N THR A 485 -19.27 17.85 -17.69
CA THR A 485 -19.76 18.81 -18.67
C THR A 485 -20.68 18.13 -19.66
N GLU A 486 -21.82 18.74 -19.94
CA GLU A 486 -22.71 18.30 -21.02
C GLU A 486 -22.60 19.29 -22.18
N LEU A 487 -22.51 18.72 -23.38
CA LEU A 487 -22.48 19.43 -24.64
C LEU A 487 -23.75 19.14 -25.43
N GLU A 488 -24.09 20.03 -26.37
CA GLU A 488 -24.92 19.63 -27.50
C GLU A 488 -24.22 18.50 -28.26
N THR A 489 -24.99 17.53 -28.75
CA THR A 489 -24.51 16.25 -29.30
C THR A 489 -23.16 16.38 -30.03
N LEU A 490 -22.16 15.62 -29.56
CA LEU A 490 -20.82 15.62 -30.13
C LEU A 490 -20.85 15.04 -31.55
N SER A 491 -20.64 15.89 -32.56
CA SER A 491 -20.40 15.42 -33.93
C SER A 491 -19.13 14.58 -34.00
N ASP A 492 -19.06 13.61 -34.92
CA ASP A 492 -17.88 12.74 -35.07
C ASP A 492 -16.58 13.52 -35.35
N THR A 493 -16.68 14.74 -35.89
CA THR A 493 -15.55 15.63 -36.22
C THR A 493 -15.34 16.76 -35.21
N PHE A 494 -15.97 16.70 -34.02
CA PHE A 494 -15.86 17.77 -33.01
C PHE A 494 -14.40 17.99 -32.63
N TRP A 495 -13.71 16.90 -32.27
CA TRP A 495 -12.32 16.88 -31.82
C TRP A 495 -11.30 17.27 -32.89
N ASP A 496 -11.67 17.26 -34.18
CA ASP A 496 -10.78 17.66 -35.27
C ASP A 496 -10.42 19.15 -35.22
N ASN A 497 -11.31 19.97 -34.66
CA ASN A 497 -11.18 21.43 -34.65
C ASN A 497 -11.42 22.05 -33.27
N HIS A 498 -11.94 21.27 -32.30
CA HIS A 498 -12.30 21.77 -30.98
C HIS A 498 -11.67 20.94 -29.87
N HIS A 499 -11.36 21.66 -28.80
CA HIS A 499 -10.83 21.16 -27.55
C HIS A 499 -11.71 21.69 -26.42
N ILE A 500 -11.75 20.96 -25.32
CA ILE A 500 -12.44 21.41 -24.12
C ILE A 500 -11.39 21.77 -23.09
N ASN A 501 -11.52 22.97 -22.54
CA ASN A 501 -10.71 23.43 -21.43
C ASN A 501 -11.56 23.55 -20.18
N LEU A 502 -11.11 22.92 -19.10
CA LEU A 502 -11.58 23.16 -17.75
C LEU A 502 -10.51 23.94 -16.99
N TYR A 503 -10.93 24.98 -16.29
CA TYR A 503 -10.07 25.86 -15.53
C TYR A 503 -10.44 25.79 -14.06
N PHE A 504 -9.44 25.72 -13.18
CA PHE A 504 -9.62 25.64 -11.74
C PHE A 504 -8.81 26.74 -11.03
N SER A 505 -9.43 27.44 -10.09
CA SER A 505 -8.79 28.46 -9.26
C SER A 505 -8.95 28.08 -7.79
N ILE A 506 -7.81 27.92 -7.13
CA ILE A 506 -7.68 27.61 -5.69
C ILE A 506 -7.31 28.89 -4.93
N ARG A 507 -6.48 29.73 -5.54
CA ARG A 507 -5.97 30.98 -4.98
C ARG A 507 -6.65 32.16 -5.69
N PRO A 508 -7.67 32.79 -5.09
CA PRO A 508 -8.37 33.91 -5.72
C PRO A 508 -7.40 35.02 -6.15
N GLU A 509 -7.65 35.59 -7.34
CA GLU A 509 -6.83 36.63 -7.98
C GLU A 509 -5.37 36.22 -8.35
N LYS A 510 -4.98 34.95 -8.15
CA LYS A 510 -3.69 34.38 -8.57
C LYS A 510 -3.87 33.42 -9.76
N GLY A 511 -2.77 32.84 -10.25
CA GLY A 511 -2.79 32.00 -11.46
C GLY A 511 -2.79 32.82 -12.76
N ILE A 512 -3.23 32.23 -13.87
CA ILE A 512 -3.11 32.78 -15.24
C ILE A 512 -4.46 33.30 -15.73
N ASP A 513 -4.50 34.48 -16.35
CA ASP A 513 -5.72 35.00 -17.01
C ASP A 513 -6.05 34.18 -18.27
N VAL A 514 -7.08 33.35 -18.18
CA VAL A 514 -7.44 32.36 -19.22
C VAL A 514 -8.41 32.90 -20.27
N PHE A 515 -9.03 34.05 -20.00
CA PHE A 515 -9.98 34.69 -20.92
C PHE A 515 -9.49 36.02 -21.47
N GLY A 516 -8.41 36.59 -20.91
CA GLY A 516 -7.79 37.84 -21.36
C GLY A 516 -8.59 39.10 -20.98
N ASP A 517 -9.65 38.93 -20.19
CA ASP A 517 -10.55 39.98 -19.71
C ASP A 517 -10.52 40.07 -18.17
N ALA A 518 -9.58 39.37 -17.52
CA ALA A 518 -9.47 39.22 -16.06
C ALA A 518 -10.72 38.63 -15.37
N SER A 519 -11.66 38.04 -16.11
CA SER A 519 -12.86 37.41 -15.53
C SER A 519 -12.56 36.13 -14.76
N MET A 520 -11.45 35.47 -15.07
CA MET A 520 -10.95 34.34 -14.30
C MET A 520 -9.43 34.26 -14.41
N ARG A 521 -8.77 34.06 -13.28
CA ARG A 521 -7.40 33.60 -13.24
C ARG A 521 -7.38 32.18 -12.69
N ALA A 522 -6.69 31.27 -13.36
CA ALA A 522 -6.72 29.86 -13.03
C ALA A 522 -5.34 29.36 -12.61
N ASP A 523 -5.32 28.57 -11.53
CA ASP A 523 -4.14 27.83 -11.07
C ASP A 523 -3.94 26.56 -11.89
N PHE A 524 -5.01 25.98 -12.46
CA PHE A 524 -4.92 24.77 -13.29
C PHE A 524 -5.75 24.86 -14.56
N ARG A 525 -5.31 24.14 -15.59
CA ARG A 525 -6.02 23.93 -16.86
C ARG A 525 -6.00 22.45 -17.22
N LEU A 526 -7.16 21.84 -17.39
CA LEU A 526 -7.31 20.53 -18.03
C LEU A 526 -7.78 20.74 -19.47
N THR A 527 -6.95 20.35 -20.44
CA THR A 527 -7.29 20.36 -21.86
C THR A 527 -7.62 18.94 -22.32
N ILE A 528 -8.79 18.73 -22.92
CA ILE A 528 -9.21 17.46 -23.53
C ILE A 528 -9.36 17.67 -25.04
N ARG A 529 -8.68 16.83 -25.83
CA ARG A 529 -8.75 16.86 -27.31
C ARG A 529 -9.35 15.59 -27.92
N GLY A 530 -9.73 14.63 -27.10
CA GLY A 530 -10.29 13.36 -27.56
C GLY A 530 -9.96 12.24 -26.60
N LYS A 531 -9.93 11.00 -27.11
CA LYS A 531 -9.64 9.81 -26.29
C LYS A 531 -8.16 9.61 -25.99
N ASP A 532 -7.29 10.17 -26.82
CA ASP A 532 -5.85 9.91 -26.76
C ASP A 532 -5.06 11.05 -26.11
N GLU A 533 -5.70 12.20 -25.85
CA GLU A 533 -5.04 13.38 -25.31
C GLU A 533 -5.96 14.14 -24.35
N ALA A 534 -5.62 14.05 -23.07
CA ALA A 534 -6.14 14.90 -22.00
C ALA A 534 -5.01 15.18 -20.99
N VAL A 535 -4.75 16.46 -20.68
CA VAL A 535 -3.64 16.86 -19.81
C VAL A 535 -4.08 17.97 -18.86
N LEU A 536 -3.86 17.73 -17.56
CA LEU A 536 -3.96 18.72 -16.50
C LEU A 536 -2.60 19.36 -16.26
N GLU A 537 -2.57 20.69 -16.38
CA GLU A 537 -1.40 21.52 -16.19
C GLU A 537 -1.64 22.51 -15.04
N THR A 538 -0.56 22.97 -14.40
CA THR A 538 -0.60 23.95 -13.30
C THR A 538 0.10 25.25 -13.69
N ALA A 539 -0.31 26.37 -13.11
CA ALA A 539 0.39 27.64 -13.26
C ALA A 539 1.82 27.50 -12.69
N GLY A 540 2.84 27.97 -13.41
CA GLY A 540 4.23 27.73 -13.01
C GLY A 540 4.61 28.31 -11.64
N ASP A 541 3.94 29.37 -11.17
CA ASP A 541 4.11 29.92 -9.82
C ASP A 541 3.40 29.12 -8.71
N TYR A 542 2.72 28.03 -9.08
CA TYR A 542 2.03 27.10 -8.20
C TYR A 542 2.40 25.63 -8.46
N ASP A 543 3.44 25.41 -9.25
CA ASP A 543 4.00 24.08 -9.55
C ASP A 543 4.93 23.64 -8.40
N PRO A 544 4.51 22.68 -7.54
CA PRO A 544 5.34 22.24 -6.43
C PRO A 544 6.62 21.55 -6.91
N PHE A 545 6.59 20.82 -8.02
CA PHE A 545 7.77 20.16 -8.58
C PHE A 545 8.80 21.18 -9.04
N LEU A 546 8.35 22.21 -9.78
CA LEU A 546 9.24 23.29 -10.22
C LEU A 546 9.90 23.98 -9.03
N PHE A 547 9.12 24.39 -8.02
CA PHE A 547 9.67 25.05 -6.84
C PHE A 547 10.64 24.13 -6.09
N HIS A 548 10.21 22.92 -5.73
CA HIS A 548 10.94 22.01 -4.86
C HIS A 548 12.28 21.58 -5.48
N TYR A 549 12.28 21.15 -6.74
CA TYR A 549 13.49 20.58 -7.34
C TYR A 549 14.38 21.60 -8.06
N THR A 550 13.90 22.82 -8.36
CA THR A 550 14.74 23.84 -9.03
C THR A 550 15.20 24.97 -8.11
N GLU A 551 14.36 25.43 -7.19
CA GLU A 551 14.67 26.58 -6.32
C GLU A 551 15.11 26.13 -4.92
N ASP A 552 14.40 25.16 -4.33
CA ASP A 552 14.66 24.72 -2.95
C ASP A 552 15.83 23.73 -2.87
N LEU A 553 15.76 22.62 -3.60
CA LEU A 553 16.79 21.58 -3.61
C LEU A 553 17.88 21.79 -4.68
N ASN A 554 17.63 22.65 -5.69
CA ASN A 554 18.58 22.93 -6.79
C ASN A 554 19.10 21.65 -7.50
N MET A 555 18.23 20.67 -7.73
CA MET A 555 18.53 19.39 -8.36
C MET A 555 18.25 19.39 -9.87
N VAL A 556 17.25 20.15 -10.32
CA VAL A 556 16.82 20.23 -11.72
C VAL A 556 17.11 21.62 -12.28
N LYS A 557 17.76 21.67 -13.45
CA LYS A 557 18.06 22.94 -14.13
C LYS A 557 16.98 23.27 -15.15
N VAL A 558 16.28 24.37 -14.93
CA VAL A 558 15.30 24.92 -15.86
C VAL A 558 15.84 26.22 -16.47
N PRO A 559 15.65 26.49 -17.77
CA PRO A 559 16.10 27.75 -18.37
C PRO A 559 15.52 28.98 -17.66
N GLU A 560 16.36 29.98 -17.38
CA GLU A 560 15.95 31.22 -16.68
C GLU A 560 14.72 31.89 -17.32
N LYS A 561 14.64 31.89 -18.66
CA LYS A 561 13.49 32.42 -19.40
C LYS A 561 12.16 31.71 -19.10
N GLU A 562 12.20 30.43 -18.74
CA GLU A 562 11.01 29.70 -18.30
C GLU A 562 10.61 30.10 -16.88
N LEU A 563 11.59 30.23 -15.97
CA LEU A 563 11.37 30.69 -14.59
C LEU A 563 10.84 32.14 -14.53
N GLU A 564 11.28 33.01 -15.44
CA GLU A 564 10.77 34.37 -15.61
C GLU A 564 9.32 34.42 -16.09
N ARG A 565 8.85 33.35 -16.73
CA ARG A 565 7.51 33.25 -17.32
C ARG A 565 6.53 32.43 -16.48
N LYS A 566 6.93 31.92 -15.31
CA LYS A 566 6.13 31.01 -14.48
C LYS A 566 4.71 31.52 -14.15
N GLU A 567 4.55 32.84 -13.93
CA GLU A 567 3.23 33.47 -13.67
C GLU A 567 2.35 33.65 -14.93
N LYS A 568 2.84 33.22 -16.10
CA LYS A 568 2.21 33.47 -17.42
C LYS A 568 2.02 32.19 -18.23
N ILE A 569 2.47 31.03 -17.75
CA ILE A 569 2.41 29.77 -18.50
C ILE A 569 1.92 28.64 -17.60
N PHE A 570 1.06 27.80 -18.16
CA PHE A 570 0.78 26.50 -17.59
C PHE A 570 1.96 25.57 -17.86
N ARG A 571 2.23 24.65 -16.93
CA ARG A 571 3.30 23.66 -16.98
C ARG A 571 2.74 22.27 -16.69
N PRO A 572 3.33 21.21 -17.29
CA PRO A 572 2.96 19.85 -16.95
C PRO A 572 3.31 19.52 -15.50
N ILE A 573 2.42 18.79 -14.83
CA ILE A 573 2.58 18.39 -13.43
C ILE A 573 3.47 17.14 -13.36
N HIS A 574 4.54 17.20 -12.57
CA HIS A 574 5.51 16.11 -12.46
C HIS A 574 5.64 15.57 -11.03
N LEU A 575 6.03 14.29 -10.93
CA LEU A 575 6.55 13.69 -9.70
C LEU A 575 7.94 13.12 -9.97
N ALA A 576 8.84 13.24 -9.00
CA ALA A 576 10.18 12.66 -9.07
C ALA A 576 10.13 11.14 -8.90
N LEU A 577 11.04 10.44 -9.58
CA LEU A 577 11.22 8.99 -9.52
C LEU A 577 12.59 8.59 -8.98
N ASN A 578 13.58 9.47 -9.08
CA ASN A 578 14.85 9.39 -8.36
C ASN A 578 15.45 10.81 -8.21
N LYS A 579 16.57 10.95 -7.50
CA LYS A 579 17.26 12.24 -7.29
C LYS A 579 18.60 12.34 -8.03
N GLY A 580 18.81 11.52 -9.07
CA GLY A 580 20.10 11.31 -9.72
C GLY A 580 21.02 10.45 -8.85
N LEU A 581 21.65 9.44 -9.46
CA LEU A 581 22.42 8.41 -8.77
C LEU A 581 23.75 8.20 -9.49
N VAL A 582 24.73 7.63 -8.78
CA VAL A 582 26.00 7.20 -9.39
C VAL A 582 26.23 5.76 -9.00
N ARG A 583 26.34 4.89 -10.01
CA ARG A 583 26.59 3.47 -9.81
C ARG A 583 28.03 3.27 -9.30
N PRO A 584 28.27 2.68 -8.10
CA PRO A 584 29.61 2.71 -7.49
C PRO A 584 30.68 1.88 -8.22
N ASP A 585 30.31 0.70 -8.71
CA ASP A 585 31.22 -0.23 -9.39
C ASP A 585 31.73 0.25 -10.76
N THR A 586 30.93 1.04 -11.48
CA THR A 586 31.21 1.48 -12.86
C THR A 586 31.45 2.99 -12.98
N GLY A 587 30.97 3.78 -12.01
CA GLY A 587 30.93 5.24 -12.07
C GLY A 587 29.92 5.79 -13.07
N GLU A 588 28.94 4.99 -13.51
CA GLU A 588 27.87 5.44 -14.40
C GLU A 588 26.98 6.45 -13.68
N GLU A 589 26.79 7.62 -14.29
CA GLU A 589 25.84 8.64 -13.80
C GLU A 589 24.43 8.35 -14.33
N ILE A 590 23.51 8.07 -13.40
CA ILE A 590 22.09 7.91 -13.68
C ILE A 590 21.43 9.28 -13.43
N PRO A 591 20.82 9.90 -14.45
CA PRO A 591 20.26 11.23 -14.30
C PRO A 591 19.02 11.23 -13.41
N PHE A 592 18.72 12.39 -12.84
CA PHE A 592 17.43 12.67 -12.20
C PHE A 592 16.28 12.26 -13.12
N GLU A 593 15.33 11.48 -12.60
CA GLU A 593 14.14 11.07 -13.34
C GLU A 593 12.87 11.62 -12.69
N SER A 594 11.93 12.04 -13.55
CA SER A 594 10.55 12.34 -13.20
C SER A 594 9.61 11.87 -14.29
N TYR A 595 8.31 11.87 -14.01
CA TYR A 595 7.28 11.63 -15.01
C TYR A 595 6.15 12.64 -14.89
N GLU A 596 5.47 12.87 -16.00
CA GLU A 596 4.28 13.73 -16.05
C GLU A 596 3.06 12.97 -15.51
N THR A 597 2.58 13.37 -14.33
CA THR A 597 1.41 12.76 -13.67
C THR A 597 0.09 13.47 -14.02
N GLY A 598 0.19 14.63 -14.67
CA GLY A 598 -0.94 15.41 -15.20
C GLY A 598 -1.61 14.80 -16.42
N VAL A 599 -1.09 13.71 -17.00
CA VAL A 599 -1.70 13.04 -18.17
C VAL A 599 -2.90 12.20 -17.73
N PHE A 600 -4.05 12.43 -18.35
CA PHE A 600 -5.31 11.76 -18.02
C PHE A 600 -5.55 10.59 -18.97
N ARG A 601 -6.06 9.49 -18.42
CA ARG A 601 -6.33 8.24 -19.14
C ARG A 601 -7.81 8.11 -19.47
N PHE A 602 -8.13 7.96 -20.76
CA PHE A 602 -9.49 7.66 -21.19
C PHE A 602 -9.84 6.21 -20.84
N GLY A 603 -11.00 5.96 -20.23
CA GLY A 603 -11.45 4.60 -19.95
C GLY A 603 -12.69 4.54 -19.09
N ASN A 604 -13.17 3.33 -18.83
CA ASN A 604 -14.36 3.10 -18.01
C ASN A 604 -13.97 2.95 -16.53
N GLY A 605 -14.32 3.94 -15.71
CA GLY A 605 -14.06 3.96 -14.27
C GLY A 605 -15.11 3.23 -13.43
N ASN A 606 -16.06 2.50 -14.03
CA ASN A 606 -17.07 1.74 -13.30
C ASN A 606 -16.54 0.32 -12.94
N PRO A 607 -16.36 -0.02 -11.65
CA PRO A 607 -15.82 -1.32 -11.23
C PRO A 607 -16.71 -2.51 -11.57
N ASN A 608 -17.95 -2.29 -12.02
CA ASN A 608 -18.87 -3.36 -12.44
C ASN A 608 -18.87 -3.57 -13.97
N ALA A 609 -18.04 -2.86 -14.71
CA ALA A 609 -17.96 -2.98 -16.17
C ALA A 609 -16.90 -4.01 -16.59
N ASP A 610 -17.18 -4.74 -17.67
CA ASP A 610 -16.25 -5.74 -18.22
C ASP A 610 -14.92 -5.11 -18.71
N ASP A 611 -14.97 -3.85 -19.11
CA ASP A 611 -13.83 -3.03 -19.57
C ASP A 611 -13.38 -2.02 -18.51
N TYR A 612 -13.64 -2.30 -17.22
CA TYR A 612 -13.18 -1.47 -16.11
C TYR A 612 -11.67 -1.25 -16.17
N ASP A 613 -11.30 0.01 -15.93
CA ASP A 613 -9.93 0.46 -15.79
C ASP A 613 -9.82 1.36 -14.57
N SER A 614 -9.22 0.85 -13.50
CA SER A 614 -9.07 1.58 -12.24
C SER A 614 -8.21 2.83 -12.39
N LEU A 615 -7.43 2.98 -13.47
CA LEU A 615 -6.63 4.17 -13.77
C LEU A 615 -7.34 5.19 -14.67
N ALA A 616 -8.54 4.90 -15.18
CA ALA A 616 -9.26 5.82 -16.06
C ALA A 616 -9.62 7.13 -15.33
N ASP A 617 -9.31 8.29 -15.88
CA ASP A 617 -9.67 9.58 -15.28
C ASP A 617 -10.87 10.23 -15.93
N TYR A 618 -11.11 9.94 -17.21
CA TYR A 618 -12.19 10.58 -17.95
C TYR A 618 -12.85 9.66 -18.97
N PHE A 619 -14.11 9.95 -19.25
CA PHE A 619 -14.91 9.27 -20.25
C PHE A 619 -15.83 10.27 -20.94
N PHE A 620 -16.14 10.03 -22.21
CA PHE A 620 -17.14 10.82 -22.91
C PHE A 620 -17.98 10.00 -23.89
N THR A 621 -19.21 10.43 -24.07
CA THR A 621 -20.23 9.77 -24.88
C THR A 621 -20.55 10.59 -26.13
N LYS A 622 -21.13 9.95 -27.16
CA LYS A 622 -21.52 10.65 -28.39
C LYS A 622 -22.66 11.67 -28.19
N ASP A 623 -23.50 11.49 -27.18
CA ASP A 623 -24.55 12.45 -26.81
C ASP A 623 -24.01 13.68 -26.09
N GLY A 624 -22.69 13.79 -25.89
CA GLY A 624 -22.04 15.01 -25.41
C GLY A 624 -21.79 15.08 -23.92
N ARG A 625 -21.94 13.97 -23.18
CA ARG A 625 -21.55 13.91 -21.78
C ARG A 625 -20.05 13.65 -21.67
N ILE A 626 -19.38 14.39 -20.80
CA ILE A 626 -17.99 14.20 -20.43
C ILE A 626 -17.93 14.15 -18.91
N GLU A 627 -17.36 13.08 -18.38
CA GLU A 627 -17.15 12.85 -16.96
C GLU A 627 -15.66 12.72 -16.68
N ILE A 628 -15.23 13.34 -15.60
CA ILE A 628 -13.82 13.43 -15.21
C ILE A 628 -13.75 13.23 -13.70
N ARG A 629 -12.75 12.48 -13.24
CA ARG A 629 -12.33 12.42 -11.84
C ARG A 629 -10.89 12.89 -11.72
N ILE A 630 -10.63 13.78 -10.77
CA ILE A 630 -9.33 14.42 -10.55
C ILE A 630 -8.86 14.03 -9.15
N PRO A 631 -7.72 13.32 -9.00
CA PRO A 631 -7.10 13.12 -7.70
C PRO A 631 -6.89 14.46 -6.99
N TRP A 632 -7.28 14.56 -5.72
CA TRP A 632 -7.16 15.80 -4.95
C TRP A 632 -5.74 16.38 -4.94
N MET A 633 -4.71 15.55 -4.87
CA MET A 633 -3.31 16.00 -4.89
C MET A 633 -2.90 16.66 -6.22
N LEU A 634 -3.53 16.30 -7.36
CA LEU A 634 -3.22 16.95 -8.65
C LEU A 634 -3.67 18.41 -8.70
N VAL A 635 -4.58 18.82 -7.82
CA VAL A 635 -4.99 20.23 -7.65
C VAL A 635 -4.41 20.83 -6.37
N ASN A 636 -3.27 20.30 -5.91
CA ASN A 636 -2.51 20.75 -4.74
C ASN A 636 -3.31 20.74 -3.42
N ALA A 637 -4.27 19.83 -3.25
CA ALA A 637 -4.90 19.63 -1.95
C ALA A 637 -3.91 18.97 -0.97
N LYS A 638 -3.75 19.56 0.22
CA LYS A 638 -3.00 18.95 1.33
C LYS A 638 -3.92 18.11 2.23
N ASP A 639 -5.14 18.61 2.43
CA ASP A 639 -6.23 17.91 3.12
C ASP A 639 -7.58 18.42 2.56
N PRO A 640 -8.19 17.69 1.60
CA PRO A 640 -9.49 18.09 1.06
C PRO A 640 -10.62 18.02 2.11
N SER A 641 -10.43 17.25 3.19
CA SER A 641 -11.41 17.13 4.29
C SER A 641 -11.61 18.44 5.04
N GLN A 642 -10.57 19.27 5.09
CA GLN A 642 -10.56 20.56 5.78
C GLN A 642 -10.48 21.75 4.81
N LYS A 643 -10.60 21.49 3.50
CA LYS A 643 -10.36 22.45 2.40
C LYS A 643 -8.99 23.10 2.48
N GLU A 644 -7.99 22.30 2.82
CA GLU A 644 -6.60 22.73 2.93
C GLU A 644 -5.86 22.44 1.62
N PHE A 645 -5.25 23.48 1.05
CA PHE A 645 -4.48 23.43 -0.19
C PHE A 645 -3.12 24.08 0.00
N MET A 646 -2.19 23.85 -0.93
CA MET A 646 -0.90 24.52 -0.93
C MET A 646 -1.06 26.05 -0.97
N GLY A 647 -0.20 26.74 -0.23
CA GLY A 647 -0.19 28.19 -0.16
C GLY A 647 0.73 28.84 -1.20
N ASP A 648 1.24 30.02 -0.85
CA ASP A 648 2.29 30.70 -1.63
C ASP A 648 3.66 30.06 -1.35
N ILE A 649 4.00 29.03 -2.13
CA ILE A 649 5.22 28.21 -1.96
C ILE A 649 6.51 29.01 -2.20
N TYR A 650 6.50 29.98 -3.11
CA TYR A 650 7.66 30.86 -3.37
C TYR A 650 7.92 31.85 -2.24
N LYS A 651 6.92 32.10 -1.37
CA LYS A 651 7.06 32.99 -0.22
C LYS A 651 7.31 32.24 1.09
N ASN A 652 6.62 31.12 1.30
CA ASN A 652 6.59 30.43 2.59
C ASN A 652 7.18 29.00 2.56
N GLY A 653 7.75 28.56 1.44
CA GLY A 653 8.33 27.22 1.29
C GLY A 653 7.31 26.16 0.88
N ILE A 654 7.77 24.92 0.67
CA ILE A 654 6.93 23.81 0.19
C ILE A 654 5.80 23.46 1.16
N ASP A 655 6.01 23.72 2.46
CA ASP A 655 5.01 23.51 3.51
C ASP A 655 3.87 24.53 3.51
N ALA A 656 3.94 25.57 2.68
CA ALA A 656 2.93 26.61 2.60
C ALA A 656 1.53 26.02 2.46
N SER A 657 0.58 26.54 3.25
CA SER A 657 -0.80 26.05 3.29
C SER A 657 -1.78 27.22 3.37
N ILE A 658 -2.97 27.02 2.79
CA ILE A 658 -4.13 27.91 2.88
C ILE A 658 -5.41 27.09 3.05
N LYS A 659 -6.40 27.70 3.70
CA LYS A 659 -7.79 27.22 3.68
C LYS A 659 -8.60 28.05 2.69
N VAL A 660 -9.45 27.38 1.92
CA VAL A 660 -10.28 28.00 0.88
C VAL A 660 -11.77 27.79 1.17
N ASP A 661 -12.61 28.69 0.68
CA ASP A 661 -14.07 28.52 0.73
C ASP A 661 -14.55 27.46 -0.27
N GLY A 662 -13.77 27.20 -1.32
CA GLY A 662 -14.10 26.26 -2.38
C GLY A 662 -13.12 26.35 -3.56
N VAL A 663 -13.45 25.67 -4.65
CA VAL A 663 -12.71 25.69 -5.92
C VAL A 663 -13.56 26.41 -6.96
N GLU A 664 -13.05 27.48 -7.56
CA GLU A 664 -13.73 28.10 -8.70
C GLU A 664 -13.43 27.32 -9.98
N VAL A 665 -14.47 26.99 -10.73
CA VAL A 665 -14.39 26.17 -11.95
C VAL A 665 -15.03 26.91 -13.12
N ALA A 666 -14.39 26.84 -14.29
CA ALA A 666 -14.98 27.26 -15.55
C ALA A 666 -14.70 26.24 -16.65
N ALA A 667 -15.58 26.22 -17.65
CA ALA A 667 -15.42 25.40 -18.85
C ALA A 667 -15.49 26.28 -20.10
N ALA A 668 -14.70 25.93 -21.11
CA ALA A 668 -14.71 26.57 -22.41
C ALA A 668 -14.47 25.57 -23.53
N ILE A 669 -15.13 25.81 -24.67
CA ILE A 669 -14.77 25.19 -25.94
C ILE A 669 -13.82 26.14 -26.66
N THR A 670 -12.72 25.59 -27.15
CA THR A 670 -11.66 26.34 -27.84
C THR A 670 -11.32 25.67 -29.16
N ASP A 671 -10.87 26.43 -30.14
CA ASP A 671 -10.17 25.92 -31.31
C ASP A 671 -8.68 26.31 -31.23
N ASP A 672 -7.89 25.98 -32.26
CA ASP A 672 -6.46 26.32 -32.29
C ASP A 672 -6.18 27.83 -32.30
N ASN A 673 -7.18 28.67 -32.57
CA ASN A 673 -7.01 30.10 -32.80
C ASN A 673 -7.69 30.98 -31.74
N SER A 674 -8.65 30.48 -30.95
CA SER A 674 -9.45 31.28 -30.03
C SER A 674 -10.36 30.50 -29.07
N ASN A 675 -10.85 31.19 -28.04
CA ASN A 675 -12.00 30.73 -27.25
C ASN A 675 -13.27 30.83 -28.10
N VAL A 676 -13.89 29.69 -28.37
CA VAL A 676 -15.11 29.59 -29.20
C VAL A 676 -16.34 29.83 -28.34
N GLU A 677 -16.39 29.25 -27.14
CA GLU A 677 -17.55 29.32 -26.27
C GLU A 677 -17.17 29.19 -24.79
N LYS A 678 -17.82 29.98 -23.92
CA LYS A 678 -17.75 29.86 -22.46
C LYS A 678 -19.14 30.06 -21.83
N PHE A 679 -19.28 29.79 -20.53
CA PHE A 679 -20.48 30.18 -19.78
C PHE A 679 -20.54 31.71 -19.59
N PRO A 680 -21.70 32.35 -19.83
CA PRO A 680 -21.83 33.81 -19.72
C PRO A 680 -21.76 34.31 -18.27
N ASP A 681 -22.14 33.47 -17.31
CA ASP A 681 -22.22 33.83 -15.89
C ASP A 681 -20.84 33.86 -15.19
N GLY A 682 -19.76 33.54 -15.90
CA GLY A 682 -18.40 33.50 -15.37
C GLY A 682 -18.05 32.17 -14.68
N PRO A 683 -16.93 32.13 -13.94
CA PRO A 683 -16.56 30.94 -13.15
C PRO A 683 -17.57 30.70 -12.02
N ALA A 684 -17.76 29.43 -11.65
CA ALA A 684 -18.63 29.04 -10.55
C ALA A 684 -17.83 28.46 -9.38
N LEU A 685 -18.18 28.87 -8.16
CA LEU A 685 -17.57 28.34 -6.94
C LEU A 685 -18.22 27.01 -6.55
N TYR A 686 -17.42 25.95 -6.47
CA TYR A 686 -17.79 24.69 -5.85
C TYR A 686 -17.32 24.65 -4.39
N THR A 687 -18.22 24.33 -3.45
CA THR A 687 -17.91 24.16 -2.03
C THR A 687 -18.55 22.89 -1.47
N TRP A 688 -18.05 22.42 -0.34
CA TRP A 688 -18.51 21.23 0.36
C TRP A 688 -18.44 21.40 1.89
N ASP A 689 -19.00 20.48 2.65
CA ASP A 689 -18.85 20.47 4.11
C ASP A 689 -17.53 19.80 4.50
N ASN A 690 -16.86 20.30 5.53
CA ASN A 690 -15.69 19.61 6.07
C ASN A 690 -16.08 18.24 6.64
N TRP A 691 -15.16 17.28 6.61
CA TRP A 691 -15.35 15.99 7.26
C TRP A 691 -14.17 15.63 8.16
N ASP A 692 -14.49 15.05 9.32
CA ASP A 692 -13.50 14.51 10.27
C ASP A 692 -13.44 12.98 10.22
N LEU A 693 -14.49 12.32 9.74
CA LEU A 693 -14.50 10.89 9.45
C LEU A 693 -14.91 10.69 7.98
N PRO A 694 -14.14 9.94 7.20
CA PRO A 694 -14.47 9.67 5.80
C PRO A 694 -15.68 8.74 5.69
N GLN A 695 -16.42 8.86 4.60
CA GLN A 695 -17.30 7.80 4.13
C GLN A 695 -16.50 6.87 3.21
N TYR A 696 -16.76 5.57 3.29
CA TYR A 696 -16.09 4.57 2.47
C TYR A 696 -16.95 3.33 2.32
N GLU A 697 -16.69 2.55 1.27
CA GLU A 697 -17.28 1.23 1.06
C GLU A 697 -16.16 0.24 0.75
N GLU A 698 -16.19 -0.93 1.40
CA GLU A 698 -15.26 -2.02 1.12
C GLU A 698 -15.55 -2.64 -0.24
N ARG A 699 -14.52 -2.89 -1.04
CA ARG A 699 -14.64 -3.58 -2.33
C ARG A 699 -13.39 -4.39 -2.63
N LEU A 700 -13.58 -5.66 -2.98
CA LEU A 700 -12.52 -6.50 -3.53
C LEU A 700 -12.10 -5.98 -4.91
N LYS A 701 -10.80 -5.79 -5.11
CA LYS A 701 -10.22 -5.30 -6.37
C LYS A 701 -10.22 -6.40 -7.45
N ASP A 702 -10.05 -6.01 -8.71
CA ASP A 702 -9.90 -6.96 -9.82
C ASP A 702 -8.69 -7.90 -9.68
N SER A 703 -7.71 -7.55 -8.82
CA SER A 703 -6.62 -8.43 -8.44
C SER A 703 -7.09 -9.65 -7.63
N TYR A 704 -8.11 -9.50 -6.79
CA TYR A 704 -8.62 -10.57 -5.92
C TYR A 704 -8.99 -11.86 -6.68
N PRO A 705 -9.85 -11.86 -7.73
CA PRO A 705 -10.19 -13.09 -8.44
C PRO A 705 -8.99 -13.73 -9.16
N ILE A 706 -7.98 -12.93 -9.55
CA ILE A 706 -6.74 -13.45 -10.15
C ILE A 706 -5.94 -14.24 -9.10
N ILE A 707 -5.77 -13.66 -7.90
CA ILE A 707 -5.09 -14.31 -6.79
C ILE A 707 -5.87 -15.53 -6.28
N GLN A 708 -7.20 -15.42 -6.20
CA GLN A 708 -8.07 -16.55 -5.85
C GLN A 708 -7.84 -17.74 -6.77
N GLN A 709 -7.76 -17.51 -8.08
CA GLN A 709 -7.49 -18.55 -9.06
C GLN A 709 -6.06 -19.10 -8.94
N LEU A 710 -5.06 -18.23 -8.74
CA LEU A 710 -3.67 -18.65 -8.49
C LEU A 710 -3.57 -19.58 -7.27
N PHE A 711 -4.09 -19.17 -6.12
CA PHE A 711 -4.01 -19.92 -4.89
C PHE A 711 -4.82 -21.22 -4.91
N LYS A 712 -5.84 -21.30 -5.78
CA LYS A 712 -6.57 -22.54 -6.06
C LYS A 712 -5.73 -23.53 -6.88
N ASP A 713 -4.95 -23.04 -7.82
CA ASP A 713 -4.14 -23.86 -8.73
C ASP A 713 -2.84 -24.36 -8.08
N VAL A 714 -2.31 -23.59 -7.13
CA VAL A 714 -1.12 -23.95 -6.32
C VAL A 714 -1.49 -24.95 -5.23
N LYS A 715 -0.82 -26.10 -5.28
CA LYS A 715 -1.06 -27.25 -4.38
C LYS A 715 -0.28 -27.18 -3.09
#